data_AF-A0A357CPS5-F1
#
_entry.id   AF-A0A357CPS5-F1
#
_cell.length_a   1.000
_cell.length_b   1.000
_cell.length_c   1.000
_cell.angle_alpha   90.00
_cell.angle_beta   90.00
_cell.angle_gamma   90.00
#
_symmetry.space_group_name_H-M   'P 1'
#
loop_
_entity.id
_entity.type
_entity.pdbx_description
1 polymer ?
#
loop_
_entity_poly.entity_id
_entity_poly.type
_entity_poly.pdbx_seq_one_letter_code
_entity_poly.pdbx_strand_id
1 'polypeptide(L)'
;MRKARCVLFFCLVLLFIILSPFMAQANSDLLNYLPLGANIVQCFALAEFDLDTDVEYLVLYALQDNYALTLLDLIDGRYQETYYINLGKANRGSGGKVKAGETGYTYRILQIDDLDGDGILEFWTIFQPEGSSFAELTMHKYKNNCYQGVFTARGQYDLQLMDYEGQYVVHEVSYLDGKSSSDLLTITSRIWDLRDHQLKGGAEAYQMTREDYRHFARSRQRPVLFGSAAKEERTSLCWGNSLNKLAEIPVGERAILPLLPGNANLLEWEVNSALDDDVEDEYVFTYLIPCAESPSKILIQAALADWDFERARYRLVPLPFQAYGRARDQEGYLYKSVYILPGKGLNHLAFLGNGAELPSLKFSILNNNGLFLKAAAVFNANWHLQFLECYENRALTYRVITADLDKGTGLLRTKVFGAALKGAYGEFGAFTPQREDLLTTGSYKGGYYHIEEPVWSTLGYEYLLFRTFHEKKDPFANRLPELDFNGTLEDYIFKYLTPFRIHHWVVQDLDRNGKQEALLLLRTDDDLWGWPQYRVGLLKQENGLQWQALGPILSNLGEGNPPSGVYLADLVEGREAEIIFLNREYDLKTRSRKLRLEMFSKQETGWKRAHDIDFVYEDLQLSAINGEVWLYGFVREGQNNQDGAVYSFQWRNGRFNYQSKKNVPNFAAFLETLSSHRTDYLSAEYMVFPPSPEQSGER
;
A
#
# COMPACT_ATOMS: atom_id res chain seq x y z
N MET A 1 -55.30 -8.96 36.60
CA MET A 1 -54.08 -8.25 36.15
C MET A 1 -52.87 -9.14 35.84
N ARG A 2 -52.65 -10.31 36.48
CA ARG A 2 -51.50 -11.19 36.15
C ARG A 2 -51.53 -11.86 34.76
N LYS A 3 -52.71 -12.28 34.27
CA LYS A 3 -52.84 -12.94 32.96
C LYS A 3 -52.58 -12.02 31.75
N ALA A 4 -52.99 -10.75 31.83
CA ALA A 4 -52.76 -9.76 30.77
C ALA A 4 -51.27 -9.38 30.63
N ARG A 5 -50.50 -9.39 31.74
CA ARG A 5 -49.05 -9.14 31.71
C ARG A 5 -48.26 -10.30 31.10
N CYS A 6 -48.70 -11.55 31.30
CA CYS A 6 -48.10 -12.71 30.63
C CYS A 6 -48.35 -12.71 29.12
N VAL A 7 -49.56 -12.33 28.67
CA VAL A 7 -49.88 -12.24 27.24
C VAL A 7 -49.12 -11.09 26.59
N LEU A 8 -49.03 -9.92 27.24
CA LEU A 8 -48.26 -8.79 26.73
C LEU A 8 -46.75 -9.11 26.65
N PHE A 9 -46.21 -9.82 27.64
CA PHE A 9 -44.82 -10.27 27.64
C PHE A 9 -44.57 -11.30 26.53
N PHE A 10 -45.50 -12.24 26.32
CA PHE A 10 -45.39 -13.23 25.25
C PHE A 10 -45.47 -12.56 23.87
N CYS A 11 -46.37 -11.60 23.68
CA CYS A 11 -46.47 -10.82 22.44
C CYS A 11 -45.25 -9.94 22.20
N LEU A 12 -44.68 -9.31 23.24
CA LEU A 12 -43.45 -8.51 23.12
C LEU A 12 -42.21 -9.37 22.82
N VAL A 13 -42.09 -10.56 23.43
CA VAL A 13 -41.02 -11.51 23.12
C VAL A 13 -41.16 -12.04 21.69
N LEU A 14 -42.38 -12.35 21.25
CA LEU A 14 -42.63 -12.77 19.86
C LEU A 14 -42.31 -11.65 18.87
N LEU A 15 -42.65 -10.40 19.19
CA LEU A 15 -42.33 -9.22 18.38
C LEU A 15 -40.82 -8.97 18.31
N PHE A 16 -40.09 -9.19 19.42
CA PHE A 16 -38.62 -9.12 19.44
C PHE A 16 -37.96 -10.25 18.64
N ILE A 17 -38.54 -11.46 18.60
CA ILE A 17 -38.03 -12.56 17.76
C ILE A 17 -38.28 -12.29 16.27
N ILE A 18 -39.37 -11.60 15.92
CA ILE A 18 -39.72 -11.25 14.53
C ILE A 18 -38.99 -9.99 14.03
N LEU A 19 -38.63 -9.06 14.93
CA LEU A 19 -37.89 -7.82 14.62
C LEU A 19 -36.38 -7.90 14.86
N SER A 20 -35.90 -9.00 15.44
CA SER A 20 -34.48 -9.32 15.37
C SER A 20 -34.18 -9.69 13.93
N PRO A 21 -33.20 -9.08 13.24
CA PRO A 21 -32.68 -9.70 12.05
C PRO A 21 -32.24 -11.10 12.50
N PHE A 22 -32.87 -12.13 11.95
CA PHE A 22 -32.21 -13.42 11.90
C PHE A 22 -30.94 -13.16 11.11
N MET A 23 -29.85 -12.86 11.82
CA MET A 23 -28.54 -13.30 11.38
C MET A 23 -28.69 -14.81 11.30
N ALA A 24 -29.06 -15.30 10.11
CA ALA A 24 -28.72 -16.65 9.70
C ALA A 24 -27.19 -16.68 9.61
N GLN A 25 -26.56 -16.69 10.78
CA GLN A 25 -25.18 -17.06 10.94
C GLN A 25 -25.14 -18.51 10.45
N ALA A 26 -24.63 -18.71 9.24
CA ALA A 26 -24.50 -20.00 8.60
C ALA A 26 -23.55 -20.88 9.43
N ASN A 27 -24.08 -21.48 10.50
CA ASN A 27 -23.46 -22.53 11.30
C ASN A 27 -23.79 -23.89 10.69
N SER A 28 -23.58 -24.04 9.39
CA SER A 28 -23.61 -25.33 8.73
C SER A 28 -22.18 -25.86 8.68
N ASP A 29 -21.95 -27.03 9.27
CA ASP A 29 -20.69 -27.76 9.11
C ASP A 29 -20.44 -27.94 7.60
N LEU A 30 -19.27 -27.52 7.11
CA LEU A 30 -18.85 -27.59 5.70
C LEU A 30 -19.08 -29.00 5.12
N LEU A 31 -18.96 -30.03 5.96
CA LEU A 31 -19.22 -31.42 5.60
C LEU A 31 -20.66 -31.69 5.15
N ASN A 32 -21.65 -30.87 5.54
CA ASN A 32 -23.04 -31.01 5.10
C ASN A 32 -23.24 -30.70 3.62
N TYR A 33 -22.27 -30.01 3.00
CA TYR A 33 -22.30 -29.65 1.58
C TYR A 33 -21.42 -30.56 0.73
N LEU A 34 -20.76 -31.54 1.34
CA LEU A 34 -19.93 -32.52 0.66
C LEU A 34 -20.64 -33.89 0.61
N PRO A 35 -20.29 -34.77 -0.34
CA PRO A 35 -20.80 -36.13 -0.35
C PRO A 35 -20.56 -36.86 0.98
N LEU A 36 -21.52 -37.67 1.42
CA LEU A 36 -21.41 -38.43 2.66
C LEU A 36 -20.14 -39.32 2.64
N GLY A 37 -19.28 -39.14 3.65
CA GLY A 37 -18.01 -39.87 3.76
C GLY A 37 -16.84 -39.22 3.03
N ALA A 38 -17.01 -38.01 2.47
CA ALA A 38 -15.91 -37.20 1.95
C ALA A 38 -14.94 -36.82 3.08
N ASN A 39 -13.65 -36.90 2.78
CA ASN A 39 -12.59 -36.40 3.64
C ASN A 39 -12.01 -35.14 3.01
N ILE A 40 -12.02 -34.02 3.74
CA ILE A 40 -11.44 -32.76 3.27
C ILE A 40 -9.91 -32.91 3.26
N VAL A 41 -9.31 -32.68 2.10
CA VAL A 41 -7.86 -32.74 1.87
C VAL A 41 -7.25 -31.35 2.00
N GLN A 42 -7.84 -30.35 1.34
CA GLN A 42 -7.48 -28.94 1.42
C GLN A 42 -8.75 -28.09 1.33
N CYS A 43 -8.75 -26.93 1.99
CA CYS A 43 -9.87 -25.99 1.97
C CYS A 43 -9.34 -24.55 2.08
N PHE A 44 -9.84 -23.67 1.23
CA PHE A 44 -9.63 -22.22 1.29
C PHE A 44 -10.97 -21.54 1.53
N ALA A 45 -11.01 -20.55 2.42
CA ALA A 45 -12.21 -19.81 2.78
C ALA A 45 -11.92 -18.31 2.61
N LEU A 46 -12.29 -17.75 1.46
CA LEU A 46 -11.89 -16.42 0.97
C LEU A 46 -13.04 -15.79 0.19
N ALA A 47 -13.15 -14.45 0.19
CA ALA A 47 -14.18 -13.74 -0.58
C ALA A 47 -13.71 -13.42 -2.01
N GLU A 48 -12.41 -13.46 -2.23
CA GLU A 48 -11.76 -13.07 -3.47
C GLU A 48 -11.87 -14.14 -4.58
N PHE A 49 -12.81 -15.08 -4.49
CA PHE A 49 -13.06 -16.04 -5.56
C PHE A 49 -14.06 -15.52 -6.60
N ASP A 50 -14.82 -14.46 -6.28
CA ASP A 50 -15.60 -13.71 -7.24
C ASP A 50 -15.66 -12.19 -6.92
N LEU A 51 -16.71 -11.51 -7.38
CA LEU A 51 -16.86 -10.05 -7.25
C LEU A 51 -17.63 -9.61 -6.01
N ASP A 52 -18.25 -10.54 -5.29
CA ASP A 52 -18.99 -10.22 -4.08
C ASP A 52 -18.08 -10.21 -2.84
N THR A 53 -18.67 -9.90 -1.69
CA THR A 53 -17.92 -9.71 -0.45
C THR A 53 -18.11 -10.85 0.54
N ASP A 54 -18.89 -11.86 0.17
CA ASP A 54 -19.21 -12.99 1.01
C ASP A 54 -18.10 -14.05 0.93
N VAL A 55 -17.90 -14.80 2.00
CA VAL A 55 -16.82 -15.81 2.05
C VAL A 55 -17.24 -17.05 1.27
N GLU A 56 -16.44 -17.42 0.27
CA GLU A 56 -16.58 -18.65 -0.50
C GLU A 56 -15.64 -19.75 0.00
N TYR A 57 -16.00 -21.02 -0.23
CA TYR A 57 -15.19 -22.17 0.12
C TYR A 57 -14.75 -22.96 -1.10
N LEU A 58 -13.45 -22.98 -1.40
CA LEU A 58 -12.86 -23.88 -2.37
C LEU A 58 -12.33 -25.14 -1.66
N VAL A 59 -13.00 -26.27 -1.88
CA VAL A 59 -12.79 -27.51 -1.12
C VAL A 59 -12.30 -28.65 -2.02
N LEU A 60 -11.06 -29.08 -1.78
CA LEU A 60 -10.53 -30.34 -2.31
C LEU A 60 -10.86 -31.46 -1.32
N TYR A 61 -11.60 -32.48 -1.77
CA TYR A 61 -11.95 -33.63 -0.95
C TYR A 61 -11.67 -34.95 -1.66
N ALA A 62 -11.56 -36.01 -0.86
CA ALA A 62 -11.41 -37.38 -1.33
C ALA A 62 -12.60 -38.23 -0.85
N LEU A 63 -13.18 -39.01 -1.75
CA LEU A 63 -14.23 -39.98 -1.48
C LEU A 63 -13.83 -41.33 -2.11
N GLN A 64 -13.55 -42.35 -1.30
CA GLN A 64 -13.14 -43.68 -1.77
C GLN A 64 -11.99 -43.62 -2.79
N ASP A 65 -10.93 -42.87 -2.46
CA ASP A 65 -9.74 -42.61 -3.31
C ASP A 65 -10.00 -41.81 -4.60
N ASN A 66 -11.23 -41.33 -4.82
CA ASN A 66 -11.56 -40.42 -5.90
C ASN A 66 -11.50 -38.97 -5.38
N TYR A 67 -10.70 -38.13 -6.02
CA TYR A 67 -10.49 -36.74 -5.64
C TYR A 67 -11.40 -35.82 -6.45
N ALA A 68 -11.98 -34.84 -5.80
CA ALA A 68 -12.80 -33.83 -6.43
C ALA A 68 -12.64 -32.47 -5.75
N LEU A 69 -12.88 -31.43 -6.52
CA LEU A 69 -12.86 -30.03 -6.11
C LEU A 69 -14.26 -29.46 -6.25
N THR A 70 -14.73 -28.71 -5.26
CA THR A 70 -15.98 -27.97 -5.31
C THR A 70 -15.78 -26.55 -4.79
N LEU A 71 -16.42 -25.56 -5.41
CA LEU A 71 -16.51 -24.19 -4.91
C LEU A 71 -17.92 -23.96 -4.39
N LEU A 72 -18.01 -23.48 -3.16
CA LEU A 72 -19.26 -23.22 -2.46
C LEU A 72 -19.40 -21.73 -2.18
N ASP A 73 -20.50 -21.16 -2.63
CA ASP A 73 -20.80 -19.72 -2.52
C ASP A 73 -22.08 -19.49 -1.67
N LEU A 74 -22.13 -18.40 -0.92
CA LEU A 74 -23.20 -18.05 0.01
C LEU A 74 -24.37 -17.34 -0.69
N ILE A 75 -25.23 -18.13 -1.34
CA ILE A 75 -26.41 -17.59 -2.03
C ILE A 75 -27.66 -17.70 -1.13
N ASP A 76 -28.32 -16.57 -0.87
CA ASP A 76 -29.54 -16.46 -0.04
C ASP A 76 -29.36 -17.05 1.38
N GLY A 77 -28.17 -16.86 1.97
CA GLY A 77 -27.84 -17.34 3.32
C GLY A 77 -27.60 -18.84 3.42
N ARG A 78 -27.34 -19.53 2.30
CA ARG A 78 -26.95 -20.95 2.27
C ARG A 78 -25.82 -21.17 1.27
N TYR A 79 -24.84 -21.99 1.65
CA TYR A 79 -23.82 -22.42 0.70
C TYR A 79 -24.43 -23.28 -0.41
N GLN A 80 -24.11 -22.95 -1.66
CA GLN A 80 -24.49 -23.67 -2.87
C GLN A 80 -23.23 -23.97 -3.69
N GLU A 81 -23.20 -25.13 -4.35
CA GLU A 81 -22.12 -25.47 -5.28
C GLU A 81 -22.25 -24.64 -6.55
N THR A 82 -21.26 -23.78 -6.81
CA THR A 82 -21.17 -22.95 -8.03
C THR A 82 -20.21 -23.54 -9.05
N TYR A 83 -19.28 -24.39 -8.59
CA TYR A 83 -18.30 -25.03 -9.46
C TYR A 83 -17.89 -26.41 -8.95
N TYR A 84 -17.66 -27.36 -9.87
CA TYR A 84 -17.26 -28.73 -9.55
C TYR A 84 -16.30 -29.31 -10.59
N ILE A 85 -15.26 -29.99 -10.12
CA ILE A 85 -14.37 -30.82 -10.95
C ILE A 85 -14.12 -32.16 -10.27
N ASN A 86 -14.18 -33.23 -11.07
CA ASN A 86 -13.69 -34.54 -10.66
C ASN A 86 -12.25 -34.72 -11.16
N LEU A 87 -11.27 -34.80 -10.25
CA LEU A 87 -9.87 -35.08 -10.58
C LEU A 87 -9.62 -36.57 -10.86
N GLY A 88 -10.57 -37.43 -10.47
CA GLY A 88 -10.50 -38.86 -10.68
C GLY A 88 -9.76 -39.59 -9.56
N LYS A 89 -9.48 -40.88 -9.81
CA LYS A 89 -8.76 -41.72 -8.85
C LYS A 89 -7.30 -41.35 -8.79
N ALA A 90 -6.77 -41.28 -7.58
CA ALA A 90 -5.37 -41.05 -7.32
C ALA A 90 -4.49 -42.25 -7.72
N ASN A 91 -3.26 -41.98 -8.18
CA ASN A 91 -2.24 -43.02 -8.28
C ASN A 91 -2.04 -43.72 -6.92
N ARG A 92 -2.21 -45.05 -6.88
CA ARG A 92 -2.19 -45.85 -5.65
C ARG A 92 -0.90 -45.73 -4.84
N GLY A 93 0.23 -45.47 -5.51
CA GLY A 93 1.53 -45.38 -4.85
C GLY A 93 1.77 -44.05 -4.13
N SER A 94 1.16 -42.95 -4.62
CA SER A 94 1.39 -41.59 -4.11
C SER A 94 0.15 -40.93 -3.51
N GLY A 95 -1.03 -41.55 -3.61
CA GLY A 95 -2.29 -40.88 -3.30
C GLY A 95 -2.55 -39.68 -4.22
N GLY A 96 -2.04 -39.74 -5.45
CA GLY A 96 -2.18 -38.68 -6.46
C GLY A 96 -1.25 -37.48 -6.26
N LYS A 97 -0.45 -37.48 -5.19
CA LYS A 97 0.58 -36.45 -4.95
C LYS A 97 1.68 -36.54 -5.99
N VAL A 98 2.15 -35.37 -6.42
CA VAL A 98 3.24 -35.22 -7.38
C VAL A 98 4.49 -34.80 -6.62
N LYS A 99 5.61 -35.48 -6.89
CA LYS A 99 6.91 -35.14 -6.30
C LYS A 99 7.52 -33.96 -7.05
N ALA A 100 8.21 -33.09 -6.32
CA ALA A 100 9.03 -32.05 -6.90
C ALA A 100 10.36 -32.69 -7.38
N GLY A 101 10.41 -33.19 -8.61
CA GLY A 101 11.55 -33.91 -9.17
C GLY A 101 12.01 -35.12 -8.33
N GLU A 102 13.32 -35.41 -8.31
CA GLU A 102 13.94 -36.43 -7.44
C GLU A 102 14.19 -35.92 -6.02
N THR A 103 13.20 -35.24 -5.45
CA THR A 103 13.26 -34.83 -4.04
C THR A 103 12.36 -35.70 -3.17
N GLY A 104 12.50 -35.53 -1.85
CA GLY A 104 11.60 -36.13 -0.86
C GLY A 104 10.28 -35.37 -0.70
N TYR A 105 10.05 -34.30 -1.47
CA TYR A 105 8.94 -33.37 -1.28
C TYR A 105 7.85 -33.55 -2.32
N THR A 106 6.61 -33.25 -1.93
CA THR A 106 5.46 -33.26 -2.83
C THR A 106 4.83 -31.87 -2.90
N TYR A 107 4.30 -31.53 -4.07
CA TYR A 107 3.50 -30.32 -4.20
C TYR A 107 2.16 -30.47 -3.49
N ARG A 108 1.64 -29.35 -2.98
CA ARG A 108 0.23 -29.26 -2.62
C ARG A 108 -0.61 -29.50 -3.87
N ILE A 109 -1.68 -30.28 -3.71
CA ILE A 109 -2.55 -30.65 -4.83
C ILE A 109 -3.31 -29.41 -5.29
N LEU A 110 -3.89 -28.63 -4.38
CA LEU A 110 -4.63 -27.41 -4.69
C LEU A 110 -3.85 -26.18 -4.24
N GLN A 111 -3.82 -25.16 -5.10
CA GLN A 111 -3.11 -23.90 -4.91
C GLN A 111 -3.94 -22.74 -5.47
N ILE A 112 -3.76 -21.54 -4.93
CA ILE A 112 -4.51 -20.33 -5.26
C ILE A 112 -3.59 -19.12 -5.28
N ASP A 113 -3.87 -18.13 -6.12
CA ASP A 113 -3.21 -16.80 -6.13
C ASP A 113 -3.99 -15.82 -7.04
N ASP A 114 -3.75 -14.51 -6.92
CA ASP A 114 -4.25 -13.48 -7.86
C ASP A 114 -3.16 -13.22 -8.92
N LEU A 115 -3.20 -13.97 -10.01
CA LEU A 115 -2.14 -14.03 -11.02
C LEU A 115 -2.27 -12.93 -12.10
N ASP A 116 -3.39 -12.24 -12.23
CA ASP A 116 -3.48 -11.08 -13.14
C ASP A 116 -3.80 -9.75 -12.47
N GLY A 117 -3.90 -9.74 -11.14
CA GLY A 117 -4.04 -8.54 -10.33
C GLY A 117 -5.41 -7.89 -10.45
N ASP A 118 -6.43 -8.66 -10.85
CA ASP A 118 -7.81 -8.18 -11.00
C ASP A 118 -8.60 -8.25 -9.69
N GLY A 119 -7.99 -8.80 -8.63
CA GLY A 119 -8.60 -8.99 -7.31
C GLY A 119 -9.40 -10.29 -7.17
N ILE A 120 -9.46 -11.13 -8.22
CA ILE A 120 -10.12 -12.43 -8.21
C ILE A 120 -9.06 -13.54 -8.32
N LEU A 121 -9.13 -14.51 -7.42
CA LEU A 121 -8.15 -15.58 -7.29
C LEU A 121 -8.30 -16.63 -8.40
N GLU A 122 -7.21 -16.95 -9.08
CA GLU A 122 -7.09 -18.22 -9.79
C GLU A 122 -6.78 -19.37 -8.84
N PHE A 123 -7.05 -20.58 -9.32
CA PHE A 123 -6.56 -21.79 -8.67
C PHE A 123 -6.10 -22.82 -9.67
N TRP A 124 -5.14 -23.64 -9.25
CA TRP A 124 -4.66 -24.75 -10.05
C TRP A 124 -4.48 -26.01 -9.22
N THR A 125 -4.58 -27.13 -9.92
CA THR A 125 -4.35 -28.45 -9.34
C THR A 125 -3.10 -29.09 -9.90
N ILE A 126 -2.32 -29.77 -9.05
CA ILE A 126 -1.19 -30.62 -9.45
C ILE A 126 -1.47 -32.04 -8.95
N PHE A 127 -1.80 -32.93 -9.88
CA PHE A 127 -2.32 -34.25 -9.54
C PHE A 127 -1.82 -35.32 -10.50
N GLN A 128 -1.59 -36.54 -10.00
CA GLN A 128 -1.28 -37.71 -10.81
C GLN A 128 -2.43 -38.72 -10.79
N PRO A 129 -3.18 -38.85 -11.91
CA PRO A 129 -4.25 -39.84 -12.03
C PRO A 129 -3.77 -41.29 -11.97
N GLU A 130 -4.65 -42.19 -11.52
CA GLU A 130 -4.42 -43.64 -11.56
C GLU A 130 -4.18 -44.10 -13.00
N GLY A 131 -3.10 -44.88 -13.22
CA GLY A 131 -2.76 -45.41 -14.54
C GLY A 131 -2.08 -44.40 -15.49
N SER A 132 -1.91 -43.14 -15.09
CA SER A 132 -1.16 -42.14 -15.86
C SER A 132 0.32 -42.12 -15.49
N SER A 133 1.19 -42.10 -16.49
CA SER A 133 2.63 -41.83 -16.34
C SER A 133 2.94 -40.33 -16.24
N PHE A 134 1.94 -39.46 -16.36
CA PHE A 134 2.08 -38.01 -16.31
C PHE A 134 1.35 -37.46 -15.09
N ALA A 135 2.01 -36.54 -14.39
CA ALA A 135 1.35 -35.56 -13.57
C ALA A 135 0.68 -34.50 -14.46
N GLU A 136 -0.39 -33.91 -13.98
CA GLU A 136 -1.14 -32.87 -14.67
C GLU A 136 -1.21 -31.63 -13.78
N LEU A 137 -0.84 -30.47 -14.35
CA LEU A 137 -1.12 -29.16 -13.78
C LEU A 137 -2.29 -28.57 -14.56
N THR A 138 -3.43 -28.35 -13.90
CA THR A 138 -4.62 -27.74 -14.54
C THR A 138 -4.96 -26.42 -13.88
N MET A 139 -4.97 -25.35 -14.67
CA MET A 139 -5.28 -23.98 -14.23
C MET A 139 -6.76 -23.65 -14.45
N HIS A 140 -7.36 -22.97 -13.48
CA HIS A 140 -8.74 -22.52 -13.51
C HIS A 140 -8.80 -21.03 -13.22
N LYS A 141 -9.58 -20.30 -14.03
CA LYS A 141 -9.81 -18.86 -13.88
C LYS A 141 -11.29 -18.54 -13.92
N TYR A 142 -11.69 -17.53 -13.16
CA TYR A 142 -13.03 -16.97 -13.21
C TYR A 142 -13.24 -16.16 -14.50
N LYS A 143 -14.25 -16.53 -15.28
CA LYS A 143 -14.61 -15.82 -16.52
C LYS A 143 -16.08 -16.01 -16.85
N ASN A 144 -16.75 -14.93 -17.24
CA ASN A 144 -18.19 -14.94 -17.55
C ASN A 144 -19.05 -15.47 -16.37
N ASN A 145 -18.71 -15.04 -15.15
CA ASN A 145 -19.39 -15.40 -13.91
C ASN A 145 -19.31 -16.90 -13.53
N CYS A 146 -18.27 -17.61 -13.97
CA CYS A 146 -17.99 -18.96 -13.50
C CYS A 146 -16.50 -19.31 -13.65
N TYR A 147 -16.03 -20.28 -12.87
CA TYR A 147 -14.72 -20.87 -13.09
C TYR A 147 -14.74 -21.82 -14.28
N GLN A 148 -13.64 -21.85 -15.03
CA GLN A 148 -13.41 -22.83 -16.08
C GLN A 148 -11.94 -23.23 -16.17
N GLY A 149 -11.71 -24.46 -16.62
CA GLY A 149 -10.36 -24.94 -16.92
C GLY A 149 -9.80 -24.22 -18.13
N VAL A 150 -8.60 -23.68 -17.97
CA VAL A 150 -7.97 -22.77 -18.92
C VAL A 150 -6.91 -23.49 -19.76
N PHE A 151 -6.03 -24.22 -19.10
CA PHE A 151 -5.05 -25.08 -19.74
C PHE A 151 -4.69 -26.26 -18.82
N THR A 152 -4.14 -27.31 -19.43
CA THR A 152 -3.51 -28.42 -18.72
C THR A 152 -2.10 -28.62 -19.26
N ALA A 153 -1.11 -28.66 -18.38
CA ALA A 153 0.27 -29.02 -18.67
C ALA A 153 0.60 -30.40 -18.11
N ARG A 154 1.54 -31.11 -18.73
CA ARG A 154 1.87 -32.50 -18.38
C ARG A 154 3.37 -32.72 -18.27
N GLY A 155 3.79 -33.34 -17.17
CA GLY A 155 5.18 -33.73 -16.93
C GLY A 155 5.26 -35.15 -16.40
N GLN A 156 6.24 -35.93 -16.87
CA GLN A 156 6.46 -37.28 -16.36
C GLN A 156 7.36 -37.31 -15.13
N TYR A 157 8.27 -36.35 -15.04
CA TYR A 157 9.25 -36.25 -13.98
C TYR A 157 8.88 -35.16 -12.98
N ASP A 158 8.54 -33.97 -13.47
CA ASP A 158 8.19 -32.82 -12.64
C ASP A 158 7.33 -31.80 -13.42
N LEU A 159 6.64 -30.92 -12.69
CA LEU A 159 5.85 -29.80 -13.22
C LEU A 159 6.05 -28.56 -12.35
N GLN A 160 6.57 -27.49 -12.95
CA GLN A 160 6.78 -26.23 -12.25
C GLN A 160 5.96 -25.12 -12.89
N LEU A 161 5.28 -24.33 -12.07
CA LEU A 161 4.66 -23.06 -12.45
C LEU A 161 5.41 -21.95 -11.70
N MET A 162 5.98 -21.02 -12.48
CA MET A 162 6.89 -19.98 -12.00
C MET A 162 6.40 -18.60 -12.43
N ASP A 163 6.57 -17.61 -11.57
CA ASP A 163 6.44 -16.19 -11.91
C ASP A 163 7.82 -15.56 -12.11
N TYR A 164 8.16 -15.21 -13.36
CA TYR A 164 9.37 -14.50 -13.72
C TYR A 164 9.09 -13.01 -13.92
N GLU A 165 8.86 -12.29 -12.80
CA GLU A 165 8.59 -10.85 -12.78
C GLU A 165 7.38 -10.44 -13.65
N GLY A 166 6.25 -11.14 -13.47
CA GLY A 166 5.00 -10.96 -14.22
C GLY A 166 4.89 -11.83 -15.47
N GLN A 167 5.88 -12.68 -15.75
CA GLN A 167 5.80 -13.69 -16.81
C GLN A 167 5.60 -15.07 -16.21
N TYR A 168 4.35 -15.56 -16.27
CA TYR A 168 3.99 -16.88 -15.78
C TYR A 168 4.44 -17.97 -16.75
N VAL A 169 5.29 -18.88 -16.30
CA VAL A 169 5.89 -19.92 -17.13
C VAL A 169 5.68 -21.29 -16.50
N VAL A 170 5.19 -22.22 -17.32
CA VAL A 170 5.10 -23.63 -16.97
C VAL A 170 6.28 -24.39 -17.56
N HIS A 171 7.03 -25.10 -16.72
CA HIS A 171 8.07 -26.04 -17.13
C HIS A 171 7.53 -27.47 -17.08
N GLU A 172 7.36 -28.08 -18.25
CA GLU A 172 7.00 -29.47 -18.43
C GLU A 172 8.26 -30.32 -18.49
N VAL A 173 8.48 -31.17 -17.47
CA VAL A 173 9.73 -31.95 -17.33
C VAL A 173 9.44 -33.42 -17.48
N SER A 174 10.12 -34.04 -18.44
CA SER A 174 9.95 -35.46 -18.77
C SER A 174 11.29 -36.15 -18.89
N TYR A 175 11.29 -37.48 -18.75
CA TYR A 175 12.46 -38.27 -19.05
C TYR A 175 12.78 -38.18 -20.55
N LEU A 176 14.07 -38.16 -20.92
CA LEU A 176 14.47 -38.28 -22.32
C LEU A 176 13.87 -39.56 -22.94
N ASP A 177 13.21 -39.42 -24.08
CA ASP A 177 12.44 -40.47 -24.77
C ASP A 177 11.36 -41.15 -23.90
N GLY A 178 10.94 -40.53 -22.79
CA GLY A 178 9.98 -41.10 -21.84
C GLY A 178 10.50 -42.28 -21.02
N LYS A 179 11.82 -42.51 -20.98
CA LYS A 179 12.42 -43.64 -20.27
C LYS A 179 12.82 -43.26 -18.85
N SER A 180 12.12 -43.77 -17.84
CA SER A 180 12.40 -43.51 -16.43
C SER A 180 13.79 -43.94 -15.95
N SER A 181 14.55 -44.72 -16.74
CA SER A 181 15.96 -45.05 -16.49
C SER A 181 16.96 -44.02 -17.03
N SER A 182 16.52 -43.01 -17.79
CA SER A 182 17.39 -41.98 -18.36
C SER A 182 17.81 -40.96 -17.32
N ASP A 183 19.11 -40.72 -17.18
CA ASP A 183 19.68 -39.65 -16.35
C ASP A 183 19.46 -38.23 -16.94
N LEU A 184 19.15 -38.15 -18.23
CA LEU A 184 18.80 -36.89 -18.89
C LEU A 184 17.29 -36.66 -18.85
N LEU A 185 16.93 -35.42 -18.57
CA LEU A 185 15.59 -34.87 -18.58
C LEU A 185 15.44 -33.93 -19.77
N THR A 186 14.21 -33.85 -20.28
CA THR A 186 13.81 -32.89 -21.31
C THR A 186 12.84 -31.89 -20.67
N ILE A 187 13.17 -30.61 -20.78
CA ILE A 187 12.39 -29.49 -20.24
C ILE A 187 11.80 -28.72 -21.41
N THR A 188 10.48 -28.53 -21.39
CA THR A 188 9.77 -27.67 -22.32
C THR A 188 9.10 -26.55 -21.54
N SER A 189 9.45 -25.30 -21.84
CA SER A 189 8.91 -24.13 -21.14
C SER A 189 7.85 -23.43 -21.98
N ARG A 190 6.70 -23.13 -21.38
CA ARG A 190 5.59 -22.43 -22.03
C ARG A 190 5.15 -21.24 -21.19
N ILE A 191 5.02 -20.09 -21.83
CA ILE A 191 4.54 -18.86 -21.19
C ILE A 191 3.01 -18.89 -21.22
N TRP A 192 2.36 -18.66 -20.09
CA TRP A 192 0.93 -18.45 -20.05
C TRP A 192 0.61 -17.00 -20.41
N ASP A 193 -0.10 -16.80 -21.52
CA ASP A 193 -0.57 -15.48 -21.91
C ASP A 193 -1.90 -15.20 -21.21
N LEU A 194 -1.91 -14.28 -20.25
CA LEU A 194 -3.09 -13.91 -19.48
C LEU A 194 -4.24 -13.35 -20.34
N ARG A 195 -3.99 -12.86 -21.56
CA ARG A 195 -5.03 -12.22 -22.40
C ARG A 195 -5.92 -13.22 -23.13
N ASP A 196 -5.31 -14.25 -23.73
CA ASP A 196 -6.05 -15.32 -24.42
C ASP A 196 -6.09 -16.62 -23.63
N HIS A 197 -5.42 -16.63 -22.49
CA HIS A 197 -5.28 -17.73 -21.56
C HIS A 197 -4.75 -19.03 -22.20
N GLN A 198 -3.86 -18.91 -23.18
CA GLN A 198 -3.19 -20.05 -23.80
C GLN A 198 -1.74 -20.16 -23.34
N LEU A 199 -1.23 -21.40 -23.30
CA LEU A 199 0.20 -21.66 -23.16
C LEU A 199 0.87 -21.47 -24.52
N LYS A 200 1.84 -20.53 -24.60
CA LYS A 200 2.58 -20.19 -25.80
C LYS A 200 4.04 -20.60 -25.69
N GLY A 201 4.64 -20.98 -26.82
CA GLY A 201 6.03 -21.43 -26.88
C GLY A 201 6.17 -22.96 -26.71
N GLY A 202 7.26 -23.40 -26.10
CA GLY A 202 7.56 -24.83 -25.93
C GLY A 202 7.94 -25.57 -27.22
N ALA A 203 8.35 -24.86 -28.27
CA ALA A 203 8.87 -25.46 -29.50
C ALA A 203 10.30 -25.99 -29.33
N GLU A 204 11.04 -25.42 -28.38
CA GLU A 204 12.38 -25.84 -28.01
C GLU A 204 12.33 -26.73 -26.78
N ALA A 205 13.20 -27.74 -26.78
CA ALA A 205 13.35 -28.69 -25.70
C ALA A 205 14.78 -28.61 -25.19
N TYR A 206 14.94 -28.33 -23.90
CA TYR A 206 16.23 -28.22 -23.24
C TYR A 206 16.54 -29.53 -22.54
N GLN A 207 17.82 -29.91 -22.50
CA GLN A 207 18.25 -31.11 -21.82
C GLN A 207 19.11 -30.76 -20.61
N MET A 208 18.81 -31.39 -19.49
CA MET A 208 19.58 -31.27 -18.24
C MET A 208 19.75 -32.66 -17.63
N THR A 209 20.85 -32.86 -16.92
CA THR A 209 20.98 -34.04 -16.05
C THR A 209 20.00 -33.93 -14.89
N ARG A 210 19.65 -35.05 -14.24
CA ARG A 210 18.81 -35.03 -13.04
C ARG A 210 19.43 -34.23 -11.90
N GLU A 211 20.76 -34.27 -11.77
CA GLU A 211 21.51 -33.51 -10.78
C GLU A 211 21.40 -32.01 -11.02
N ASP A 212 21.67 -31.54 -12.25
CA ASP A 212 21.53 -30.14 -12.62
C ASP A 212 20.09 -29.65 -12.45
N TYR A 213 19.11 -30.50 -12.82
CA TYR A 213 17.70 -30.18 -12.65
C TYR A 213 17.31 -30.02 -11.17
N ARG A 214 17.88 -30.81 -10.26
CA ARG A 214 17.62 -30.65 -8.81
C ARG A 214 18.02 -29.25 -8.33
N HIS A 215 19.12 -28.70 -8.82
CA HIS A 215 19.53 -27.33 -8.52
C HIS A 215 18.62 -26.30 -9.19
N PHE A 216 18.28 -26.50 -10.47
CA PHE A 216 17.35 -25.66 -11.21
C PHE A 216 15.98 -25.57 -10.50
N ALA A 217 15.45 -26.71 -10.06
CA ALA A 217 14.11 -26.81 -9.48
C ALA A 217 13.99 -26.08 -8.15
N ARG A 218 15.09 -25.96 -7.40
CA ARG A 218 15.14 -25.35 -6.06
C ARG A 218 15.58 -23.89 -6.07
N SER A 219 16.21 -23.39 -7.13
CA SER A 219 16.71 -22.01 -7.14
C SER A 219 15.72 -21.03 -7.75
N ARG A 220 15.67 -19.80 -7.28
CA ARG A 220 14.96 -18.68 -7.93
C ARG A 220 15.76 -18.08 -9.08
N GLN A 221 17.09 -18.10 -9.00
CA GLN A 221 17.94 -17.61 -10.08
C GLN A 221 18.20 -18.72 -11.10
N ARG A 222 17.61 -18.58 -12.29
CA ARG A 222 17.54 -19.66 -13.29
C ARG A 222 17.98 -19.20 -14.67
N PRO A 223 18.53 -20.10 -15.50
CA PRO A 223 18.71 -19.83 -16.92
C PRO A 223 17.35 -19.58 -17.59
N VAL A 224 17.30 -18.59 -18.48
CA VAL A 224 16.10 -18.30 -19.26
C VAL A 224 15.90 -19.39 -20.32
N LEU A 225 14.85 -20.21 -20.15
CA LEU A 225 14.50 -21.32 -21.05
C LEU A 225 13.24 -21.04 -21.88
N PHE A 226 12.86 -19.77 -22.06
CA PHE A 226 11.63 -19.34 -22.72
C PHE A 226 11.81 -17.99 -23.43
N GLY A 227 10.88 -17.66 -24.32
CA GLY A 227 10.87 -16.38 -25.03
C GLY A 227 12.04 -16.19 -26.00
N SER A 228 12.26 -14.95 -26.45
CA SER A 228 13.33 -14.61 -27.39
C SER A 228 14.71 -14.59 -26.74
N ALA A 229 14.79 -14.28 -25.44
CA ALA A 229 16.03 -14.20 -24.69
C ALA A 229 16.73 -15.57 -24.53
N ALA A 230 15.98 -16.68 -24.60
CA ALA A 230 16.55 -18.02 -24.60
C ALA A 230 17.39 -18.36 -25.86
N LYS A 231 17.32 -17.52 -26.90
CA LYS A 231 18.02 -17.69 -28.19
C LYS A 231 19.34 -16.91 -28.27
N GLU A 232 19.72 -16.19 -27.22
CA GLU A 232 20.97 -15.45 -27.19
C GLU A 232 22.17 -16.41 -27.07
N GLU A 233 23.31 -16.05 -27.67
CA GLU A 233 24.54 -16.90 -27.65
C GLU A 233 25.08 -17.14 -26.23
N ARG A 234 24.68 -16.32 -25.25
CA ARG A 234 25.02 -16.49 -23.84
C ARG A 234 23.75 -16.71 -23.04
N THR A 235 23.76 -17.75 -22.21
CA THR A 235 22.68 -18.02 -21.26
C THR A 235 22.56 -16.86 -20.27
N SER A 236 21.44 -16.16 -20.32
CA SER A 236 21.05 -15.15 -19.33
C SER A 236 20.38 -15.82 -18.13
N LEU A 237 20.56 -15.24 -16.95
CA LEU A 237 19.87 -15.63 -15.73
C LEU A 237 18.71 -14.67 -15.45
N CYS A 238 17.63 -15.21 -14.91
CA CYS A 238 16.45 -14.47 -14.48
C CYS A 238 16.05 -14.92 -13.07
N TRP A 239 15.36 -14.05 -12.34
CA TRP A 239 14.73 -14.38 -11.07
C TRP A 239 13.32 -14.87 -11.33
N GLY A 240 12.93 -15.95 -10.68
CA GLY A 240 11.56 -16.45 -10.72
C GLY A 240 11.13 -17.01 -9.38
N ASN A 241 9.90 -16.71 -8.98
CA ASN A 241 9.28 -17.25 -7.77
C ASN A 241 8.48 -18.51 -8.12
N SER A 242 8.60 -19.57 -7.33
CA SER A 242 7.74 -20.74 -7.50
C SER A 242 6.34 -20.40 -7.01
N LEU A 243 5.36 -20.54 -7.90
CA LEU A 243 3.96 -20.52 -7.51
C LEU A 243 3.58 -21.85 -6.85
N ASN A 244 4.27 -22.94 -7.21
CA ASN A 244 4.04 -24.24 -6.63
C ASN A 244 4.55 -24.35 -5.20
N LYS A 245 3.64 -24.49 -4.22
CA LYS A 245 3.96 -24.66 -2.80
C LYS A 245 4.09 -26.15 -2.41
N LEU A 246 5.10 -26.46 -1.59
CA LEU A 246 5.34 -27.81 -1.08
C LEU A 246 4.42 -28.17 0.09
N ALA A 247 4.06 -29.46 0.19
CA ALA A 247 3.11 -29.97 1.16
C ALA A 247 3.74 -30.21 2.54
N GLU A 248 5.02 -30.59 2.58
CA GLU A 248 5.72 -30.94 3.81
C GLU A 248 6.23 -29.71 4.59
N ILE A 249 6.30 -28.54 3.94
CA ILE A 249 6.83 -27.31 4.54
C ILE A 249 5.75 -26.68 5.46
N PRO A 250 6.02 -26.52 6.77
CA PRO A 250 5.11 -25.82 7.67
C PRO A 250 4.92 -24.36 7.25
N VAL A 251 3.71 -23.84 7.47
CA VAL A 251 3.36 -22.44 7.16
C VAL A 251 2.88 -21.67 8.38
N GLY A 252 3.07 -20.35 8.36
CA GLY A 252 2.67 -19.43 9.41
C GLY A 252 3.39 -19.68 10.74
N GLU A 253 2.72 -19.44 11.86
CA GLU A 253 3.32 -19.57 13.19
C GLU A 253 3.90 -20.96 13.49
N ARG A 254 3.35 -22.03 12.87
CA ARG A 254 3.86 -23.40 13.04
C ARG A 254 5.27 -23.58 12.47
N ALA A 255 5.69 -22.74 11.53
CA ALA A 255 7.06 -22.71 11.02
C ALA A 255 8.04 -22.10 12.04
N ILE A 256 7.59 -21.10 12.80
CA ILE A 256 8.45 -20.23 13.61
C ILE A 256 8.53 -20.69 15.07
N LEU A 257 7.38 -20.96 15.71
CA LEU A 257 7.30 -21.23 17.15
C LEU A 257 8.24 -22.33 17.64
N PRO A 258 8.42 -23.46 16.93
CA PRO A 258 9.36 -24.51 17.35
C PRO A 258 10.83 -24.10 17.32
N LEU A 259 11.18 -23.03 16.59
CA LEU A 259 12.56 -22.54 16.45
C LEU A 259 12.94 -21.54 17.55
N LEU A 260 11.95 -20.96 18.22
CA LEU A 260 12.19 -19.92 19.20
C LEU A 260 12.98 -20.45 20.41
N PRO A 261 13.90 -19.65 20.97
CA PRO A 261 14.51 -19.95 22.26
C PRO A 261 13.43 -20.18 23.34
N GLY A 262 13.69 -21.04 24.33
CA GLY A 262 12.65 -21.50 25.27
C GLY A 262 11.92 -20.43 26.10
N ASN A 263 12.50 -19.24 26.26
CA ASN A 263 11.88 -18.09 26.95
C ASN A 263 11.48 -16.96 25.99
N ALA A 264 11.52 -17.22 24.68
CA ALA A 264 11.20 -16.22 23.67
C ALA A 264 9.70 -16.23 23.34
N ASN A 265 9.17 -15.05 23.03
CA ASN A 265 7.81 -14.89 22.52
C ASN A 265 7.87 -14.28 21.12
N LEU A 266 7.20 -14.91 20.15
CA LEU A 266 7.06 -14.35 18.81
C LEU A 266 6.40 -12.98 18.91
N LEU A 267 6.98 -11.98 18.24
CA LEU A 267 6.48 -10.61 18.29
C LEU A 267 5.77 -10.22 17.00
N GLU A 268 6.42 -10.46 15.87
CA GLU A 268 5.95 -10.12 14.53
C GLU A 268 6.77 -10.94 13.53
N TRP A 269 6.17 -11.26 12.39
CA TRP A 269 6.85 -11.95 11.30
C TRP A 269 6.31 -11.51 9.95
N GLU A 270 7.15 -11.61 8.94
CA GLU A 270 6.86 -11.39 7.54
C GLU A 270 7.42 -12.58 6.75
N VAL A 271 6.84 -12.85 5.58
CA VAL A 271 7.21 -13.98 4.72
C VAL A 271 7.57 -13.47 3.34
N ASN A 272 8.66 -13.98 2.78
CA ASN A 272 9.09 -13.59 1.45
C ASN A 272 10.14 -14.58 0.93
N SER A 273 9.96 -15.05 -0.31
CA SER A 273 10.89 -15.95 -0.99
C SER A 273 12.14 -15.27 -1.54
N ALA A 274 12.22 -13.94 -1.48
CA ALA A 274 13.38 -13.19 -1.95
C ALA A 274 14.38 -12.89 -0.84
N LEU A 275 14.44 -13.69 0.22
CA LEU A 275 15.44 -13.54 1.26
C LEU A 275 16.68 -14.38 0.99
N ASP A 276 16.56 -15.38 0.13
CA ASP A 276 17.70 -16.07 -0.48
C ASP A 276 17.41 -16.52 -1.94
N ASP A 277 18.26 -17.43 -2.42
CA ASP A 277 18.29 -17.89 -3.79
C ASP A 277 17.41 -19.12 -4.03
N ASP A 278 16.74 -19.67 -3.00
CA ASP A 278 15.86 -20.84 -3.12
C ASP A 278 14.39 -20.46 -3.30
N VAL A 279 13.56 -21.37 -3.82
CA VAL A 279 12.19 -21.05 -4.23
C VAL A 279 11.16 -21.07 -3.11
N GLU A 280 11.59 -21.33 -1.89
CA GLU A 280 10.72 -21.49 -0.76
C GLU A 280 10.42 -20.12 -0.15
N ASP A 281 9.53 -20.13 0.83
CA ASP A 281 9.18 -18.90 1.52
C ASP A 281 9.96 -18.85 2.83
N GLU A 282 10.83 -17.86 3.01
CA GLU A 282 11.53 -17.66 4.27
C GLU A 282 10.71 -16.78 5.20
N TYR A 283 10.83 -17.03 6.50
CA TYR A 283 10.20 -16.20 7.52
C TYR A 283 11.22 -15.30 8.17
N VAL A 284 11.01 -13.99 8.12
CA VAL A 284 11.76 -13.03 8.91
C VAL A 284 10.89 -12.57 10.05
N PHE A 285 11.41 -12.66 11.27
CA PHE A 285 10.61 -12.39 12.45
C PHE A 285 11.41 -11.75 13.56
N THR A 286 10.69 -11.02 14.40
CA THR A 286 11.19 -10.52 15.67
C THR A 286 10.57 -11.29 16.82
N TYR A 287 11.34 -11.42 17.90
CA TYR A 287 10.88 -12.09 19.11
C TYR A 287 11.40 -11.38 20.36
N LEU A 288 10.64 -11.49 21.43
CA LEU A 288 10.96 -10.95 22.74
C LEU A 288 11.71 -11.97 23.56
N ILE A 289 12.82 -11.59 24.18
CA ILE A 289 13.57 -12.44 25.11
C ILE A 289 14.02 -11.63 26.33
N PRO A 290 13.97 -12.18 27.56
CA PRO A 290 14.52 -11.51 28.73
C PRO A 290 16.03 -11.25 28.56
N CYS A 291 16.49 -10.06 28.95
CA CYS A 291 17.91 -9.73 28.95
C CYS A 291 18.63 -10.58 30.02
N ALA A 292 19.73 -11.25 29.62
CA ALA A 292 20.51 -12.10 30.52
C ALA A 292 21.07 -11.32 31.73
N GLU A 293 21.46 -10.06 31.53
CA GLU A 293 22.02 -9.20 32.57
C GLU A 293 20.95 -8.57 33.47
N SER A 294 19.72 -8.43 32.97
CA SER A 294 18.61 -7.81 33.68
C SER A 294 17.29 -8.38 33.19
N PRO A 295 16.80 -9.49 33.77
CA PRO A 295 15.59 -10.16 33.29
C PRO A 295 14.31 -9.30 33.33
N SER A 296 14.33 -8.18 34.07
CA SER A 296 13.27 -7.17 34.04
C SER A 296 13.26 -6.33 32.76
N LYS A 297 14.32 -6.37 31.95
CA LYS A 297 14.41 -5.75 30.63
C LYS A 297 14.12 -6.80 29.56
N ILE A 298 13.17 -6.50 28.68
CA ILE A 298 12.82 -7.36 27.55
C ILE A 298 13.54 -6.83 26.30
N LEU A 299 14.30 -7.71 25.65
CA LEU A 299 14.95 -7.43 24.37
C LEU A 299 14.05 -7.87 23.23
N ILE A 300 14.05 -7.10 22.14
CA ILE A 300 13.67 -7.59 20.82
C ILE A 300 14.94 -8.07 20.13
N GLN A 301 14.89 -9.27 19.57
CA GLN A 301 15.87 -9.79 18.61
C GLN A 301 15.16 -10.14 17.31
N ALA A 302 15.93 -10.29 16.23
CA ALA A 302 15.41 -10.73 14.94
C ALA A 302 16.10 -12.01 14.47
N ALA A 303 15.37 -12.81 13.71
CA ALA A 303 15.89 -14.00 13.07
C ALA A 303 15.18 -14.27 11.73
N LEU A 304 15.83 -15.08 10.91
CA LEU A 304 15.31 -15.70 9.71
C LEU A 304 15.07 -17.18 10.01
N ALA A 305 13.94 -17.73 9.58
CA ALA A 305 13.73 -19.17 9.45
C ALA A 305 13.95 -19.53 7.98
N ASP A 306 15.06 -20.20 7.73
CA ASP A 306 15.53 -20.66 6.42
C ASP A 306 15.27 -22.17 6.31
N TRP A 307 14.70 -22.62 5.19
CA TRP A 307 14.29 -24.01 5.01
C TRP A 307 15.47 -24.91 4.59
N ASP A 308 15.93 -25.76 5.51
CA ASP A 308 17.00 -26.73 5.21
C ASP A 308 16.41 -27.96 4.49
N PHE A 309 16.47 -27.95 3.16
CA PHE A 309 16.01 -29.04 2.28
C PHE A 309 16.58 -30.41 2.60
N GLU A 310 17.81 -30.50 3.12
CA GLU A 310 18.47 -31.77 3.39
C GLU A 310 18.06 -32.33 4.76
N ARG A 311 17.69 -31.45 5.71
CA ARG A 311 17.21 -31.84 7.03
C ARG A 311 15.69 -31.81 7.18
N ALA A 312 14.96 -31.34 6.17
CA ALA A 312 13.51 -31.18 6.15
C ALA A 312 12.97 -30.42 7.37
N ARG A 313 13.62 -29.30 7.71
CA ARG A 313 13.22 -28.44 8.82
C ARG A 313 13.72 -27.02 8.62
N TYR A 314 13.01 -26.05 9.18
CA TYR A 314 13.55 -24.72 9.29
C TYR A 314 14.77 -24.68 10.23
N ARG A 315 15.72 -23.85 9.85
CA ARG A 315 16.89 -23.47 10.64
C ARG A 315 16.72 -22.02 11.08
N LEU A 316 16.90 -21.78 12.37
CA LEU A 316 16.99 -20.43 12.91
C LEU A 316 18.34 -19.81 12.52
N VAL A 317 18.30 -18.68 11.83
CA VAL A 317 19.45 -17.83 11.52
C VAL A 317 19.29 -16.50 12.26
N PRO A 318 20.00 -16.29 13.39
CA PRO A 318 19.93 -15.02 14.11
C PRO A 318 20.43 -13.86 13.25
N LEU A 319 19.69 -12.74 13.29
CA LEU A 319 20.06 -11.53 12.55
C LEU A 319 20.73 -10.52 13.49
N PRO A 320 21.64 -9.66 12.98
CA PRO A 320 22.37 -8.66 13.76
C PRO A 320 21.48 -7.47 14.17
N PHE A 321 20.41 -7.74 14.93
CA PHE A 321 19.50 -6.75 15.49
C PHE A 321 19.17 -7.06 16.95
N GLN A 322 19.23 -6.02 17.77
CA GLN A 322 18.82 -6.06 19.17
C GLN A 322 18.31 -4.68 19.59
N ALA A 323 17.13 -4.65 20.22
CA ALA A 323 16.48 -3.44 20.75
C ALA A 323 15.78 -3.74 22.09
N TYR A 324 15.25 -2.73 22.79
CA TYR A 324 14.59 -2.87 24.09
C TYR A 324 13.06 -2.66 23.99
N GLY A 325 12.34 -3.70 23.60
CA GLY A 325 10.88 -3.61 23.41
C GLY A 325 10.47 -2.85 22.15
N ARG A 326 9.16 -2.83 21.87
CA ARG A 326 8.60 -2.29 20.62
C ARG A 326 8.78 -0.78 20.54
N ALA A 327 9.19 -0.32 19.36
CA ALA A 327 9.32 1.10 19.04
C ALA A 327 7.98 1.82 19.19
N ARG A 328 8.04 3.02 19.77
CA ARG A 328 6.92 3.95 19.86
C ARG A 328 7.37 5.34 19.48
N ASP A 329 6.50 6.08 18.79
CA ASP A 329 6.70 7.52 18.64
C ASP A 329 6.37 8.26 19.95
N GLN A 330 6.50 9.59 19.92
CA GLN A 330 6.25 10.44 21.08
C GLN A 330 4.76 10.46 21.47
N GLU A 331 3.89 10.25 20.50
CA GLU A 331 2.44 10.22 20.62
C GLU A 331 1.94 8.87 21.16
N GLY A 332 2.81 7.85 21.18
CA GLY A 332 2.58 6.54 21.79
C GLY A 332 2.18 5.45 20.80
N TYR A 333 2.18 5.73 19.50
CA TYR A 333 1.87 4.78 18.45
C TYR A 333 2.97 3.74 18.29
N LEU A 334 2.58 2.47 18.21
CA LEU A 334 3.49 1.36 18.04
C LEU A 334 3.86 1.20 16.57
N TYR A 335 5.15 1.08 16.29
CA TYR A 335 5.64 0.73 14.97
C TYR A 335 5.70 -0.79 14.78
N LYS A 336 5.58 -1.22 13.51
CA LYS A 336 6.11 -2.52 13.07
C LYS A 336 7.60 -2.60 13.42
N SER A 337 8.03 -3.80 13.78
CA SER A 337 9.39 -4.10 14.21
C SER A 337 10.26 -4.66 13.10
N VAL A 338 9.64 -5.08 12.00
CA VAL A 338 10.31 -5.71 10.86
C VAL A 338 9.74 -5.20 9.54
N TYR A 339 10.63 -4.98 8.58
CA TYR A 339 10.32 -4.45 7.26
C TYR A 339 11.16 -5.19 6.22
N ILE A 340 10.50 -5.63 5.16
CA ILE A 340 11.16 -6.17 3.97
C ILE A 340 11.27 -5.04 2.95
N LEU A 341 12.50 -4.74 2.55
CA LEU A 341 12.82 -3.66 1.64
C LEU A 341 13.13 -4.26 0.26
N PRO A 342 12.43 -3.84 -0.80
CA PRO A 342 12.65 -4.38 -2.14
C PRO A 342 14.10 -4.19 -2.60
N GLY A 343 14.69 -5.25 -3.13
CA GLY A 343 15.97 -5.20 -3.82
C GLY A 343 15.87 -5.69 -5.26
N LYS A 344 17.01 -5.93 -5.90
CA LYS A 344 17.08 -6.51 -7.25
C LYS A 344 17.24 -8.02 -7.15
N GLY A 345 16.12 -8.73 -7.19
CA GLY A 345 16.06 -10.19 -7.07
C GLY A 345 16.12 -10.72 -5.63
N LEU A 346 16.97 -10.12 -4.79
CA LEU A 346 17.06 -10.36 -3.35
C LEU A 346 16.67 -9.13 -2.55
N ASN A 347 15.78 -9.31 -1.58
CA ASN A 347 15.29 -8.29 -0.68
C ASN A 347 16.23 -8.04 0.50
N HIS A 348 16.10 -6.85 1.07
CA HIS A 348 16.86 -6.38 2.23
C HIS A 348 15.92 -6.25 3.43
N LEU A 349 16.50 -6.08 4.61
CA LEU A 349 15.73 -6.04 5.86
C LEU A 349 15.95 -4.75 6.62
N ALA A 350 14.90 -4.29 7.28
CA ALA A 350 14.94 -3.18 8.22
C ALA A 350 14.26 -3.60 9.52
N PHE A 351 14.83 -3.16 10.65
CA PHE A 351 14.32 -3.48 11.97
C PHE A 351 14.26 -2.25 12.84
N LEU A 352 13.15 -2.11 13.57
CA LEU A 352 12.89 -0.96 14.43
C LEU A 352 12.45 -1.44 15.82
N GLY A 353 13.04 -0.85 16.86
CA GLY A 353 12.68 -1.10 18.25
C GLY A 353 13.15 0.06 19.13
N ASN A 354 13.00 -0.03 20.45
CA ASN A 354 13.54 1.03 21.29
C ASN A 354 15.06 0.89 21.47
N GLY A 355 15.73 2.03 21.62
CA GLY A 355 17.12 2.09 22.06
C GLY A 355 17.28 1.76 23.55
N ALA A 356 18.52 1.83 24.03
CA ALA A 356 18.86 1.50 25.41
C ALA A 356 18.35 2.53 26.43
N GLU A 357 18.24 3.79 26.04
CA GLU A 357 17.77 4.90 26.86
C GLU A 357 16.33 5.24 26.49
N LEU A 358 15.34 4.81 27.29
CA LEU A 358 13.94 5.10 26.99
C LEU A 358 13.58 6.56 27.34
N PRO A 359 12.77 7.26 26.53
CA PRO A 359 12.29 6.88 25.19
C PRO A 359 13.39 7.11 24.15
N SER A 360 13.76 6.08 23.38
CA SER A 360 14.57 6.25 22.17
C SER A 360 14.24 5.15 21.19
N LEU A 361 14.44 5.43 19.91
CA LEU A 361 14.27 4.54 18.78
C LEU A 361 15.64 4.07 18.31
N LYS A 362 15.71 2.80 17.94
CA LYS A 362 16.85 2.17 17.29
C LYS A 362 16.39 1.51 16.01
N PHE A 363 16.98 1.94 14.91
CA PHE A 363 16.71 1.47 13.57
C PHE A 363 17.95 0.82 12.98
N SER A 364 17.83 -0.38 12.43
CA SER A 364 18.91 -1.09 11.75
C SER A 364 18.48 -1.49 10.34
N ILE A 365 19.35 -1.25 9.35
CA ILE A 365 19.18 -1.72 7.97
C ILE A 365 20.20 -2.82 7.72
N LEU A 366 19.75 -3.95 7.17
CA LEU A 366 20.59 -5.08 6.77
C LEU A 366 20.52 -5.26 5.25
N ASN A 367 21.68 -5.19 4.59
CA ASN A 367 21.82 -5.56 3.18
C ASN A 367 21.88 -7.08 3.05
N ASN A 368 21.17 -7.59 2.07
CA ASN A 368 21.36 -8.95 1.55
C ASN A 368 22.36 -8.88 0.39
N ASN A 369 23.43 -9.65 0.48
CA ASN A 369 24.46 -9.72 -0.56
C ASN A 369 24.50 -11.07 -1.29
N GLY A 370 23.47 -11.91 -1.12
CA GLY A 370 23.39 -13.27 -1.65
C GLY A 370 24.07 -14.35 -0.81
N LEU A 371 24.84 -13.98 0.22
CA LEU A 371 25.49 -14.94 1.13
C LEU A 371 25.04 -14.79 2.58
N PHE A 372 24.82 -13.55 3.02
CA PHE A 372 24.41 -13.23 4.39
C PHE A 372 23.78 -11.85 4.47
N LEU A 373 22.93 -11.67 5.48
CA LEU A 373 22.37 -10.37 5.86
C LEU A 373 23.36 -9.63 6.75
N LYS A 374 23.86 -8.48 6.29
CA LYS A 374 24.85 -7.66 7.01
C LYS A 374 24.31 -6.27 7.30
N ALA A 375 24.55 -5.79 8.52
CA ALA A 375 24.22 -4.41 8.90
C ALA A 375 24.89 -3.40 7.96
N ALA A 376 24.06 -2.62 7.27
CA ALA A 376 24.44 -1.53 6.38
C ALA A 376 24.53 -0.21 7.16
N ALA A 377 23.55 0.04 8.03
CA ALA A 377 23.51 1.22 8.88
C ALA A 377 22.70 0.95 10.16
N VAL A 378 23.01 1.72 11.21
CA VAL A 378 22.26 1.74 12.47
C VAL A 378 22.06 3.19 12.87
N PHE A 379 20.82 3.56 13.15
CA PHE A 379 20.43 4.89 13.59
C PHE A 379 19.79 4.81 14.96
N ASN A 380 19.99 5.86 15.76
CA ASN A 380 19.30 6.05 17.02
C ASN A 380 18.73 7.45 17.05
N ALA A 381 17.57 7.61 17.67
CA ALA A 381 16.96 8.91 17.91
C ALA A 381 16.21 8.87 19.23
N ASN A 382 16.41 9.83 20.13
CA ASN A 382 15.71 9.86 21.42
C ASN A 382 14.31 10.47 21.33
N TRP A 383 13.94 11.06 20.18
CA TRP A 383 12.66 11.72 20.01
C TRP A 383 11.84 11.13 18.85
N HIS A 384 12.32 11.22 17.61
CA HIS A 384 11.61 10.68 16.44
C HIS A 384 12.57 10.19 15.34
N LEU A 385 12.16 9.17 14.58
CA LEU A 385 12.95 8.56 13.52
C LEU A 385 12.06 8.24 12.32
N GLN A 386 12.46 8.66 11.12
CA GLN A 386 11.76 8.36 9.88
C GLN A 386 12.68 7.72 8.87
N PHE A 387 12.10 6.84 8.06
CA PHE A 387 12.77 6.19 6.95
C PHE A 387 11.91 6.33 5.69
N LEU A 388 12.47 7.01 4.69
CA LEU A 388 11.79 7.38 3.46
C LEU A 388 12.46 6.70 2.27
N GLU A 389 11.64 6.20 1.35
CA GLU A 389 12.02 5.91 -0.02
C GLU A 389 11.75 7.16 -0.88
N CYS A 390 12.73 7.59 -1.65
CA CYS A 390 12.64 8.79 -2.48
C CYS A 390 12.98 8.42 -3.92
N TYR A 391 12.00 8.44 -4.82
CA TYR A 391 12.22 8.30 -6.26
C TYR A 391 12.08 9.66 -6.91
N GLU A 392 13.18 10.28 -7.30
CA GLU A 392 13.18 11.60 -7.96
C GLU A 392 14.15 11.61 -9.13
N ASN A 393 13.82 12.33 -10.20
CA ASN A 393 14.70 12.46 -11.37
C ASN A 393 15.17 11.10 -11.93
N ARG A 394 14.31 10.08 -11.84
CA ARG A 394 14.58 8.69 -12.22
C ARG A 394 15.66 7.97 -11.39
N ALA A 395 15.95 8.46 -10.19
CA ALA A 395 16.85 7.83 -9.25
C ALA A 395 16.12 7.45 -7.96
N LEU A 396 16.23 6.17 -7.58
CA LEU A 396 15.76 5.68 -6.30
C LEU A 396 16.84 5.90 -5.23
N THR A 397 16.47 6.61 -4.18
CA THR A 397 17.32 6.89 -3.01
C THR A 397 16.52 6.67 -1.74
N TYR A 398 17.23 6.58 -0.62
CA TYR A 398 16.63 6.39 0.68
C TYR A 398 17.14 7.45 1.65
N ARG A 399 16.22 7.97 2.47
CA ARG A 399 16.52 9.03 3.43
C ARG A 399 16.13 8.59 4.83
N VAL A 400 17.03 8.80 5.79
CA VAL A 400 16.74 8.61 7.22
C VAL A 400 16.80 9.96 7.90
N ILE A 401 15.75 10.29 8.65
CA ILE A 401 15.67 11.52 9.43
C ILE A 401 15.64 11.14 10.90
N THR A 402 16.63 11.59 11.67
CA THR A 402 16.70 11.39 13.12
C THR A 402 16.49 12.71 13.84
N ALA A 403 15.71 12.71 14.91
CA ALA A 403 15.54 13.87 15.78
C ALA A 403 15.83 13.50 17.23
N ASP A 404 16.72 14.27 17.85
CA ASP A 404 17.11 14.13 19.25
C ASP A 404 16.74 15.39 20.04
N LEU A 405 15.88 15.24 21.06
CA LEU A 405 15.53 16.29 22.00
C LEU A 405 16.67 16.49 23.01
N ASP A 406 17.25 17.68 23.00
CA ASP A 406 18.14 18.15 24.04
C ASP A 406 17.32 18.65 25.23
N LYS A 407 17.36 17.91 26.35
CA LYS A 407 16.62 18.27 27.57
C LYS A 407 17.07 19.58 28.20
N GLY A 408 18.30 20.04 27.93
CA GLY A 408 18.83 21.28 28.46
C GLY A 408 18.27 22.51 27.74
N THR A 409 18.12 22.43 26.42
CA THR A 409 17.66 23.55 25.57
C THR A 409 16.19 23.45 25.16
N GLY A 410 15.60 22.25 25.19
CA GLY A 410 14.27 21.98 24.66
C GLY A 410 14.20 21.94 23.13
N LEU A 411 15.36 21.99 22.45
CA LEU A 411 15.44 21.97 20.98
C LEU A 411 15.70 20.55 20.47
N LEU A 412 15.20 20.28 19.26
CA LEU A 412 15.44 19.06 18.51
C LEU A 412 16.65 19.25 17.61
N ARG A 413 17.67 18.41 17.80
CA ARG A 413 18.76 18.24 16.86
C ARG A 413 18.31 17.27 15.78
N THR A 414 18.07 17.77 14.59
CA THR A 414 17.57 17.00 13.46
C THR A 414 18.69 16.73 12.47
N LYS A 415 18.86 15.47 12.04
CA LYS A 415 19.84 15.08 11.03
C LYS A 415 19.17 14.31 9.91
N VAL A 416 19.52 14.66 8.69
CA VAL A 416 19.05 14.01 7.47
C VAL A 416 20.20 13.25 6.84
N PHE A 417 20.02 11.95 6.63
CA PHE A 417 20.99 11.07 5.98
C PHE A 417 20.40 10.57 4.66
N GLY A 418 21.21 10.53 3.60
CA GLY A 418 20.81 9.97 2.31
C GLY A 418 21.72 8.81 1.89
N ALA A 419 21.13 7.82 1.21
CA ALA A 419 21.84 6.72 0.57
C ALA A 419 21.23 6.41 -0.81
N ALA A 420 22.08 6.10 -1.78
CA ALA A 420 21.67 5.50 -3.04
C ALA A 420 21.91 3.99 -3.02
N LEU A 421 21.14 3.24 -3.80
CA LEU A 421 21.36 1.82 -3.99
C LEU A 421 22.63 1.56 -4.83
N LYS A 422 23.37 0.52 -4.48
CA LYS A 422 24.63 0.11 -5.12
C LYS A 422 24.76 -1.41 -5.07
N GLY A 423 25.48 -1.99 -6.03
CA GLY A 423 25.77 -3.43 -6.05
C GLY A 423 24.81 -4.21 -6.95
N ALA A 424 24.93 -5.55 -6.90
CA ALA A 424 24.22 -6.43 -7.83
C ALA A 424 22.75 -6.65 -7.44
N TYR A 425 22.46 -6.55 -6.15
CA TYR A 425 21.14 -6.81 -5.55
C TYR A 425 20.45 -5.53 -5.11
N GLY A 426 21.01 -4.36 -5.44
CA GLY A 426 20.44 -3.08 -5.03
C GLY A 426 20.71 -2.74 -3.57
N GLU A 427 21.88 -3.12 -3.05
CA GLU A 427 22.26 -2.92 -1.66
C GLU A 427 22.29 -1.43 -1.25
N PHE A 428 21.88 -1.13 -0.02
CA PHE A 428 21.97 0.23 0.51
C PHE A 428 23.43 0.66 0.60
N GLY A 429 23.78 1.75 -0.08
CA GLY A 429 25.07 2.39 0.06
C GLY A 429 25.28 3.00 1.46
N ALA A 430 26.46 3.60 1.68
CA ALA A 430 26.71 4.32 2.91
C ALA A 430 25.75 5.51 3.05
N PHE A 431 25.09 5.60 4.20
CA PHE A 431 24.26 6.73 4.57
C PHE A 431 25.14 7.92 4.98
N THR A 432 25.12 8.98 4.20
CA THR A 432 25.90 10.19 4.46
C THR A 432 25.01 11.32 4.97
N PRO A 433 25.43 12.07 6.00
CA PRO A 433 24.67 13.22 6.48
C PRO A 433 24.63 14.30 5.39
N GLN A 434 23.43 14.79 5.10
CA GLN A 434 23.17 15.82 4.10
C GLN A 434 22.85 17.17 4.76
N ARG A 435 22.10 17.14 5.87
CA ARG A 435 21.63 18.33 6.59
C ARG A 435 21.58 18.06 8.08
N GLU A 436 21.86 19.10 8.87
CA GLU A 436 21.71 19.10 10.31
C GLU A 436 21.14 20.46 10.76
N ASP A 437 20.01 20.42 11.47
CA ASP A 437 19.30 21.60 11.96
C ASP A 437 19.05 21.51 13.47
N LEU A 438 18.88 22.66 14.12
CA LEU A 438 18.41 22.79 15.49
C LEU A 438 17.03 23.47 15.46
N LEU A 439 15.99 22.73 15.80
CA LEU A 439 14.60 23.12 15.57
C LEU A 439 13.79 23.08 16.86
N THR A 440 12.75 23.91 16.92
CA THR A 440 11.69 23.70 17.92
C THR A 440 10.83 22.49 17.51
N THR A 441 10.07 21.92 18.44
CA THR A 441 9.13 20.83 18.15
C THR A 441 8.14 21.19 17.04
N GLY A 442 7.60 22.42 17.04
CA GLY A 442 6.70 22.90 15.99
C GLY A 442 7.40 23.00 14.63
N SER A 443 8.61 23.55 14.59
CA SER A 443 9.41 23.66 13.36
C SER A 443 9.78 22.29 12.78
N TYR A 444 10.18 21.33 13.63
CA TYR A 444 10.45 19.97 13.18
C TYR A 444 9.18 19.35 12.58
N LYS A 445 8.06 19.45 13.29
CA LYS A 445 6.82 18.81 12.88
C LYS A 445 6.30 19.37 11.56
N GLY A 446 6.35 20.69 11.37
CA GLY A 446 5.96 21.31 10.10
C GLY A 446 6.90 20.98 8.93
N GLY A 447 8.18 20.69 9.19
CA GLY A 447 9.17 20.48 8.13
C GLY A 447 9.47 19.01 7.79
N TYR A 448 9.30 18.10 8.75
CA TYR A 448 9.77 16.72 8.61
C TYR A 448 8.74 15.67 8.98
N TYR A 449 7.68 15.96 9.72
CA TYR A 449 6.78 14.91 10.22
C TYR A 449 5.86 14.40 9.10
N HIS A 450 6.21 13.24 8.54
CA HIS A 450 5.38 12.56 7.54
C HIS A 450 4.46 11.52 8.19
N ILE A 451 3.30 11.32 7.57
CA ILE A 451 2.36 10.23 7.85
C ILE A 451 2.46 9.22 6.69
N GLU A 452 2.05 7.97 6.92
CA GLU A 452 2.24 6.76 6.08
C GLU A 452 1.56 6.80 4.70
N GLU A 453 1.90 7.78 3.89
CA GLU A 453 1.40 8.00 2.54
C GLU A 453 2.51 8.49 1.61
N PRO A 454 2.51 8.08 0.33
CA PRO A 454 3.43 8.64 -0.63
C PRO A 454 3.04 10.07 -0.96
N VAL A 455 4.05 10.94 -0.98
CA VAL A 455 3.99 12.34 -1.39
C VAL A 455 4.49 12.42 -2.82
N TRP A 456 3.62 12.85 -3.74
CA TRP A 456 3.95 12.98 -5.15
C TRP A 456 4.43 14.40 -5.48
N SER A 457 5.48 14.47 -6.30
CA SER A 457 5.97 15.69 -6.92
C SER A 457 6.04 15.53 -8.44
N THR A 458 6.27 16.63 -9.16
CA THR A 458 6.48 16.57 -10.61
C THR A 458 7.75 15.79 -11.00
N LEU A 459 8.65 15.54 -10.05
CA LEU A 459 9.91 14.84 -10.26
C LEU A 459 9.87 13.37 -9.81
N GLY A 460 8.82 12.95 -9.09
CA GLY A 460 8.59 11.58 -8.64
C GLY A 460 7.84 11.51 -7.30
N TYR A 461 8.29 10.70 -6.34
CA TYR A 461 7.63 10.53 -5.04
C TYR A 461 8.60 10.38 -3.86
N GLU A 462 8.12 10.71 -2.66
CA GLU A 462 8.69 10.32 -1.38
C GLU A 462 7.69 9.46 -0.61
N TYR A 463 8.11 8.34 -0.01
CA TYR A 463 7.23 7.39 0.68
C TYR A 463 7.80 7.00 2.05
N LEU A 464 7.01 7.20 3.10
CA LEU A 464 7.35 6.76 4.46
C LEU A 464 7.22 5.24 4.60
N LEU A 465 8.35 4.59 4.85
CA LEU A 465 8.44 3.13 4.96
C LEU A 465 8.02 2.61 6.32
N PHE A 466 8.23 3.39 7.38
CA PHE A 466 7.82 3.00 8.72
C PHE A 466 6.31 3.01 8.85
N ARG A 467 5.78 1.87 9.29
CA ARG A 467 4.35 1.65 9.48
C ARG A 467 4.06 1.48 10.95
N THR A 468 2.97 2.07 11.39
CA THR A 468 2.41 1.95 12.73
C THR A 468 1.10 1.17 12.65
N PHE A 469 0.61 0.68 13.79
CA PHE A 469 -0.57 -0.18 13.83
C PHE A 469 -1.91 0.59 13.77
N HIS A 470 -1.95 1.80 13.20
CA HIS A 470 -3.22 2.54 13.08
C HIS A 470 -4.05 2.02 11.92
N GLU A 471 -5.35 1.85 12.17
CA GLU A 471 -6.33 1.64 11.10
C GLU A 471 -6.55 2.98 10.37
N LYS A 472 -6.36 3.00 9.05
CA LYS A 472 -6.63 4.19 8.23
C LYS A 472 -8.14 4.46 8.23
N LYS A 473 -8.53 5.72 8.45
CA LYS A 473 -9.94 6.10 8.57
C LYS A 473 -10.29 7.23 7.61
N ASP A 474 -11.48 7.19 7.05
CA ASP A 474 -12.03 8.33 6.32
C ASP A 474 -12.17 9.51 7.30
N PRO A 475 -11.46 10.64 7.06
CA PRO A 475 -11.52 11.82 7.91
C PRO A 475 -12.91 12.45 8.04
N PHE A 476 -13.80 12.23 7.07
CA PHE A 476 -15.11 12.91 6.99
C PHE A 476 -16.30 12.00 7.28
N ALA A 477 -16.12 10.68 7.28
CA ALA A 477 -17.15 9.73 7.73
C ALA A 477 -17.12 9.49 9.25
N ASN A 478 -15.98 9.75 9.91
CA ASN A 478 -15.78 9.44 11.32
C ASN A 478 -15.95 10.67 12.23
N ARG A 479 -16.28 10.42 13.50
CA ARG A 479 -16.26 11.46 14.54
C ARG A 479 -14.84 11.68 15.05
N LEU A 480 -14.51 12.95 15.35
CA LEU A 480 -13.29 13.31 16.05
C LEU A 480 -13.21 12.59 17.41
N PRO A 481 -12.05 12.01 17.78
CA PRO A 481 -11.83 11.45 19.12
C PRO A 481 -11.66 12.55 20.18
N GLU A 482 -11.98 12.29 21.45
CA GLU A 482 -11.66 13.17 22.59
C GLU A 482 -12.04 14.66 22.36
N LEU A 483 -13.33 14.91 22.08
CA LEU A 483 -13.88 16.24 21.74
C LEU A 483 -13.68 17.31 22.84
N ASP A 484 -13.42 16.87 24.07
CA ASP A 484 -13.18 17.67 25.28
C ASP A 484 -11.68 17.90 25.57
N PHE A 485 -10.81 17.65 24.60
CA PHE A 485 -9.37 17.89 24.71
C PHE A 485 -9.03 19.35 25.08
N ASN A 486 -8.24 19.51 26.13
CA ASN A 486 -7.73 20.78 26.63
C ASN A 486 -6.22 20.89 26.34
N GLY A 487 -5.86 21.51 25.22
CA GLY A 487 -4.50 21.74 24.74
C GLY A 487 -4.50 22.55 23.45
N THR A 488 -3.34 22.69 22.80
CA THR A 488 -3.25 23.39 21.49
C THR A 488 -3.85 22.52 20.37
N LEU A 489 -4.31 23.16 19.29
CA LEU A 489 -4.79 22.41 18.11
C LEU A 489 -3.67 21.55 17.51
N GLU A 490 -2.43 22.03 17.50
CA GLU A 490 -1.28 21.25 17.03
C GLU A 490 -1.15 19.94 17.81
N ASP A 491 -1.13 19.99 19.14
CA ASP A 491 -1.03 18.80 19.98
C ASP A 491 -2.16 17.80 19.70
N TYR A 492 -3.37 18.30 19.49
CA TYR A 492 -4.52 17.46 19.14
C TYR A 492 -4.33 16.77 17.78
N ILE A 493 -3.87 17.49 16.76
CA ILE A 493 -3.61 16.95 15.43
C ILE A 493 -2.64 15.77 15.50
N PHE A 494 -1.50 15.93 16.18
CA PHE A 494 -0.52 14.85 16.32
C PHE A 494 -1.03 13.67 17.12
N LYS A 495 -1.72 13.93 18.23
CA LYS A 495 -2.11 12.87 19.15
C LYS A 495 -3.28 12.03 18.64
N TYR A 496 -4.10 12.58 17.77
CA TYR A 496 -5.38 11.97 17.45
C TYR A 496 -5.72 11.89 15.97
N LEU A 497 -5.13 12.73 15.12
CA LEU A 497 -5.53 12.85 13.72
C LEU A 497 -4.53 12.24 12.75
N THR A 498 -3.42 11.67 13.22
CA THR A 498 -2.50 10.89 12.39
C THR A 498 -3.18 9.78 11.56
N PRO A 499 -4.25 9.09 12.01
CA PRO A 499 -4.91 8.06 11.18
C PRO A 499 -5.70 8.61 9.98
N PHE A 500 -5.87 9.93 9.88
CA PHE A 500 -6.69 10.60 8.87
C PHE A 500 -5.93 11.04 7.61
N ARG A 501 -4.73 10.48 7.36
CA ARG A 501 -3.93 10.74 6.15
C ARG A 501 -3.66 12.23 5.92
N ILE A 502 -3.29 12.93 7.00
CA ILE A 502 -2.96 14.35 6.92
C ILE A 502 -1.66 14.51 6.13
N HIS A 503 -1.70 15.30 5.06
CA HIS A 503 -0.54 15.62 4.26
C HIS A 503 0.17 16.87 4.80
N HIS A 504 -0.59 17.94 5.04
CA HIS A 504 -0.08 19.20 5.60
C HIS A 504 -1.15 19.82 6.49
N TRP A 505 -0.75 20.68 7.43
CA TRP A 505 -1.68 21.50 8.20
C TRP A 505 -1.10 22.88 8.44
N VAL A 506 -1.97 23.85 8.67
CA VAL A 506 -1.60 25.21 9.06
C VAL A 506 -2.53 25.64 10.19
N VAL A 507 -1.93 26.03 11.33
CA VAL A 507 -2.66 26.55 12.49
C VAL A 507 -2.49 28.06 12.53
N GLN A 508 -3.60 28.79 12.42
CA GLN A 508 -3.62 30.25 12.41
C GLN A 508 -4.89 30.80 13.08
N ASP A 509 -4.83 32.06 13.50
CA ASP A 509 -6.00 32.83 13.92
C ASP A 509 -6.67 33.43 12.67
N LEU A 510 -7.41 32.59 11.94
CA LEU A 510 -7.99 32.95 10.63
C LEU A 510 -8.97 34.13 10.71
N ASP A 511 -9.58 34.34 11.87
CA ASP A 511 -10.59 35.37 12.11
C ASP A 511 -10.12 36.51 13.02
N ARG A 512 -8.84 36.52 13.39
CA ARG A 512 -8.20 37.55 14.22
C ARG A 512 -8.90 37.75 15.57
N ASN A 513 -9.53 36.70 16.11
CA ASN A 513 -10.26 36.75 17.38
C ASN A 513 -9.43 36.23 18.57
N GLY A 514 -8.19 35.81 18.34
CA GLY A 514 -7.27 35.21 19.30
C GLY A 514 -7.43 33.71 19.49
N LYS A 515 -8.32 33.04 18.74
CA LYS A 515 -8.52 31.58 18.78
C LYS A 515 -7.84 30.93 17.59
N GLN A 516 -7.27 29.75 17.83
CA GLN A 516 -6.63 28.98 16.78
C GLN A 516 -7.69 28.20 15.98
N GLU A 517 -7.56 28.26 14.65
CA GLU A 517 -8.19 27.35 13.71
C GLU A 517 -7.08 26.61 12.96
N ALA A 518 -7.33 25.36 12.57
CA ALA A 518 -6.39 24.59 11.76
C ALA A 518 -7.03 24.18 10.43
N LEU A 519 -6.35 24.52 9.34
CA LEU A 519 -6.62 23.94 8.02
C LEU A 519 -5.75 22.71 7.86
N LEU A 520 -6.34 21.58 7.47
CA LEU A 520 -5.65 20.33 7.25
C LEU A 520 -5.90 19.87 5.82
N LEU A 521 -4.83 19.68 5.06
CA LEU A 521 -4.89 19.06 3.74
C LEU A 521 -4.83 17.53 3.93
N LEU A 522 -5.93 16.85 3.62
CA LEU A 522 -6.09 15.41 3.85
C LEU A 522 -6.16 14.68 2.52
N ARG A 523 -5.51 13.54 2.42
CA ARG A 523 -5.60 12.68 1.25
C ARG A 523 -6.88 11.82 1.32
N THR A 524 -7.67 11.81 0.25
CA THR A 524 -9.01 11.18 0.20
C THR A 524 -9.19 10.12 -0.87
N ASP A 525 -8.18 9.84 -1.70
CA ASP A 525 -8.22 8.74 -2.67
C ASP A 525 -8.07 7.36 -2.00
N ASP A 526 -8.65 6.34 -2.64
CA ASP A 526 -8.55 4.95 -2.20
C ASP A 526 -7.23 4.29 -2.63
N ASP A 527 -6.68 4.70 -3.78
CA ASP A 527 -5.43 4.18 -4.35
C ASP A 527 -4.22 5.05 -4.00
N LEU A 528 -3.35 4.52 -3.13
CA LEU A 528 -2.15 5.21 -2.67
C LEU A 528 -1.13 5.47 -3.78
N TRP A 529 -1.14 4.66 -4.85
CA TRP A 529 -0.20 4.77 -5.97
C TRP A 529 -0.77 5.52 -7.18
N GLY A 530 -2.04 5.91 -7.13
CA GLY A 530 -2.67 6.82 -8.09
C GLY A 530 -2.29 8.29 -7.87
N TRP A 531 -2.78 9.17 -8.76
CA TRP A 531 -2.66 10.62 -8.58
C TRP A 531 -3.45 11.05 -7.33
N PRO A 532 -2.80 11.69 -6.36
CA PRO A 532 -3.42 11.95 -5.07
C PRO A 532 -4.55 12.95 -5.19
N GLN A 533 -5.64 12.68 -4.48
CA GLN A 533 -6.78 13.58 -4.31
C GLN A 533 -6.78 14.10 -2.89
N TYR A 534 -6.82 15.43 -2.76
CA TYR A 534 -6.82 16.07 -1.46
C TYR A 534 -8.12 16.81 -1.19
N ARG A 535 -8.46 16.94 0.09
CA ARG A 535 -9.55 17.79 0.56
C ARG A 535 -9.12 18.53 1.81
N VAL A 536 -9.58 19.77 1.95
CA VAL A 536 -9.28 20.55 3.15
C VAL A 536 -10.29 20.22 4.24
N GLY A 537 -9.80 19.90 5.43
CA GLY A 537 -10.56 19.87 6.67
C GLY A 537 -10.28 21.12 7.50
N LEU A 538 -11.29 21.61 8.20
CA LEU A 538 -11.18 22.70 9.16
C LEU A 538 -11.46 22.19 10.56
N LEU A 539 -10.47 22.34 11.43
CA LEU A 539 -10.56 22.04 12.85
C LEU A 539 -10.64 23.34 13.66
N LYS A 540 -11.65 23.46 14.52
CA LYS A 540 -11.84 24.61 15.41
C LYS A 540 -11.95 24.19 16.87
N GLN A 541 -11.44 25.03 17.76
CA GLN A 541 -11.60 24.88 19.20
C GLN A 541 -12.42 26.06 19.77
N GLU A 542 -13.72 25.84 19.99
CA GLU A 542 -14.61 26.85 20.58
C GLU A 542 -15.18 26.34 21.92
N ASN A 543 -16.31 25.62 21.86
CA ASN A 543 -16.96 24.93 22.99
C ASN A 543 -16.76 23.41 22.84
N GLY A 544 -15.49 23.01 22.63
CA GLY A 544 -15.11 21.69 22.14
C GLY A 544 -14.61 21.74 20.70
N LEU A 545 -14.13 20.61 20.21
CA LEU A 545 -13.57 20.49 18.87
C LEU A 545 -14.65 20.30 17.79
N GLN A 546 -14.55 21.07 16.72
CA GLN A 546 -15.43 20.97 15.56
C GLN A 546 -14.62 20.65 14.30
N TRP A 547 -15.15 19.75 13.48
CA TRP A 547 -14.52 19.29 12.25
C TRP A 547 -15.48 19.40 11.08
N GLN A 548 -15.02 20.00 9.98
CA GLN A 548 -15.79 20.06 8.75
C GLN A 548 -14.90 20.01 7.52
N ALA A 549 -15.39 19.41 6.44
CA ALA A 549 -14.76 19.53 5.13
C ALA A 549 -14.99 20.93 4.56
N LEU A 550 -13.99 21.47 3.88
CA LEU A 550 -14.03 22.74 3.15
C LEU A 550 -13.65 22.55 1.69
N GLY A 551 -14.32 23.31 0.82
CA GLY A 551 -13.96 23.42 -0.59
C GLY A 551 -14.11 22.14 -1.42
N PRO A 552 -13.65 22.20 -2.68
CA PRO A 552 -13.66 21.06 -3.61
C PRO A 552 -12.52 20.07 -3.32
N ILE A 553 -12.57 18.92 -4.01
CA ILE A 553 -11.45 17.98 -4.09
C ILE A 553 -10.38 18.57 -5.02
N LEU A 554 -9.12 18.54 -4.56
CA LEU A 554 -7.94 19.03 -5.25
C LEU A 554 -7.15 17.84 -5.80
N SER A 555 -7.22 17.61 -7.11
CA SER A 555 -6.53 16.50 -7.80
C SER A 555 -5.27 16.93 -8.57
N ASN A 556 -4.94 18.22 -8.56
CA ASN A 556 -3.80 18.80 -9.29
C ASN A 556 -3.07 19.84 -8.44
N LEU A 557 -2.95 19.57 -7.14
CA LEU A 557 -2.27 20.45 -6.19
C LEU A 557 -0.88 20.84 -6.70
N GLY A 558 -0.58 22.14 -6.73
CA GLY A 558 0.69 22.70 -7.19
C GLY A 558 0.86 22.83 -8.71
N GLU A 559 -0.09 22.39 -9.55
CA GLU A 559 0.07 22.50 -11.00
C GLU A 559 -0.09 23.93 -11.54
N GLY A 560 0.72 24.31 -12.55
CA GLY A 560 0.55 25.49 -13.39
C GLY A 560 0.96 26.83 -12.75
N ASN A 561 0.64 27.93 -13.43
CA ASN A 561 0.89 29.30 -12.97
C ASN A 561 -0.36 30.17 -13.22
N PRO A 562 -1.02 30.76 -12.19
CA PRO A 562 -0.73 30.61 -10.75
C PRO A 562 -1.01 29.18 -10.24
N PRO A 563 -0.19 28.58 -9.34
CA PRO A 563 -0.33 27.17 -8.95
C PRO A 563 -1.71 26.80 -8.41
N SER A 564 -2.23 25.62 -8.75
CA SER A 564 -3.48 25.13 -8.13
C SER A 564 -3.24 24.90 -6.65
N GLY A 565 -4.17 25.26 -5.79
CA GLY A 565 -3.94 25.19 -4.36
C GLY A 565 -4.97 25.93 -3.52
N VAL A 566 -4.57 26.15 -2.27
CA VAL A 566 -5.36 26.86 -1.26
C VAL A 566 -4.56 28.06 -0.82
N TYR A 567 -5.19 29.23 -0.89
CA TYR A 567 -4.60 30.52 -0.54
C TYR A 567 -5.39 31.15 0.59
N LEU A 568 -4.70 31.89 1.45
CA LEU A 568 -5.30 32.73 2.49
C LEU A 568 -4.96 34.18 2.20
N ALA A 569 -5.97 35.02 2.00
CA ALA A 569 -5.77 36.43 1.70
C ALA A 569 -6.74 37.30 2.50
N ASP A 570 -6.26 38.41 3.06
CA ASP A 570 -7.13 39.48 3.59
C ASP A 570 -7.48 40.42 2.43
N LEU A 571 -8.64 40.20 1.80
CA LEU A 571 -9.07 40.99 0.65
C LEU A 571 -9.60 42.37 1.05
N VAL A 572 -9.86 42.62 2.34
CA VAL A 572 -10.31 43.93 2.82
C VAL A 572 -9.56 44.26 4.10
N GLU A 573 -8.49 45.05 3.95
CA GLU A 573 -7.58 45.43 5.04
C GLU A 573 -8.33 45.70 6.35
N GLY A 574 -8.04 44.88 7.36
CA GLY A 574 -8.67 44.93 8.68
C GLY A 574 -9.89 44.03 8.87
N ARG A 575 -10.20 43.12 7.93
CA ARG A 575 -11.24 42.08 8.08
C ARG A 575 -10.64 40.68 8.30
N GLU A 576 -11.51 39.69 8.41
CA GLU A 576 -11.18 38.25 8.49
C GLU A 576 -10.63 37.78 7.15
N ALA A 577 -9.67 36.86 7.13
CA ALA A 577 -9.08 36.36 5.89
C ALA A 577 -10.08 35.51 5.10
N GLU A 578 -9.99 35.53 3.77
CA GLU A 578 -10.71 34.63 2.88
C GLU A 578 -9.86 33.39 2.53
N ILE A 579 -10.51 32.22 2.50
CA ILE A 579 -9.92 30.98 1.99
C ILE A 579 -10.26 30.86 0.50
N ILE A 580 -9.25 30.86 -0.35
CA ILE A 580 -9.39 30.82 -1.81
C ILE A 580 -8.89 29.46 -2.30
N PHE A 581 -9.77 28.70 -2.95
CA PHE A 581 -9.43 27.45 -3.64
C PHE A 581 -9.27 27.74 -5.13
N LEU A 582 -8.10 27.43 -5.66
CA LEU A 582 -7.80 27.50 -7.08
C LEU A 582 -7.57 26.09 -7.62
N ASN A 583 -8.45 25.64 -8.52
CA ASN A 583 -8.36 24.32 -9.13
C ASN A 583 -8.17 24.43 -10.64
N ARG A 584 -7.54 23.41 -11.23
CA ARG A 584 -7.46 23.24 -12.68
C ARG A 584 -8.43 22.15 -13.11
N GLU A 585 -9.21 22.42 -14.15
CA GLU A 585 -10.13 21.43 -14.67
C GLU A 585 -9.99 21.36 -16.18
N TYR A 586 -9.96 20.14 -16.74
CA TYR A 586 -10.00 19.97 -18.18
C TYR A 586 -11.45 19.98 -18.65
N ASP A 587 -11.86 21.04 -19.34
CA ASP A 587 -13.20 21.12 -19.90
C ASP A 587 -13.25 20.35 -21.23
N LEU A 588 -13.93 19.20 -21.21
CA LEU A 588 -14.10 18.33 -22.38
C LEU A 588 -14.81 19.02 -23.56
N LYS A 589 -15.69 19.99 -23.30
CA LYS A 589 -16.46 20.68 -24.35
C LYS A 589 -15.56 21.65 -25.12
N THR A 590 -14.73 22.39 -24.40
CA THR A 590 -13.81 23.39 -24.99
C THR A 590 -12.43 22.80 -25.30
N ARG A 591 -12.14 21.58 -24.85
CA ARG A 591 -10.84 20.89 -24.96
C ARG A 591 -9.69 21.75 -24.44
N SER A 592 -9.94 22.50 -23.38
CA SER A 592 -8.99 23.43 -22.76
C SER A 592 -8.95 23.22 -21.26
N ARG A 593 -7.76 23.42 -20.66
CA ARG A 593 -7.63 23.53 -19.20
C ARG A 593 -8.18 24.89 -18.76
N LYS A 594 -8.99 24.89 -17.71
CA LYS A 594 -9.58 26.07 -17.08
C LYS A 594 -9.16 26.17 -15.62
N LEU A 595 -9.07 27.38 -15.12
CA LEU A 595 -8.93 27.73 -13.72
C LEU A 595 -10.32 27.96 -13.13
N ARG A 596 -10.60 27.27 -12.03
CA ARG A 596 -11.79 27.42 -11.21
C ARG A 596 -11.39 28.03 -9.88
N LEU A 597 -11.96 29.17 -9.57
CA LEU A 597 -11.76 29.88 -8.31
C LEU A 597 -13.04 29.78 -7.47
N GLU A 598 -12.90 29.23 -6.28
CA GLU A 598 -13.92 29.19 -5.23
C GLU A 598 -13.40 29.93 -4.00
N MET A 599 -14.26 30.71 -3.36
CA MET A 599 -13.88 31.50 -2.19
C MET A 599 -14.80 31.20 -1.04
N PHE A 600 -14.22 31.08 0.15
CA PHE A 600 -14.91 30.92 1.40
C PHE A 600 -14.59 32.11 2.31
N SER A 601 -15.65 32.70 2.84
CA SER A 601 -15.58 33.77 3.82
C SER A 601 -16.34 33.32 5.06
N LYS A 602 -15.94 33.83 6.21
CA LYS A 602 -16.66 33.56 7.45
C LYS A 602 -17.97 34.35 7.49
N GLN A 603 -19.05 33.65 7.81
CA GLN A 603 -20.41 34.18 7.93
C GLN A 603 -21.02 33.65 9.23
N GLU A 604 -21.35 34.54 10.16
CA GLU A 604 -21.80 34.19 11.52
C GLU A 604 -20.75 33.34 12.25
N THR A 605 -21.01 32.04 12.44
CA THR A 605 -20.12 31.08 13.12
C THR A 605 -19.42 30.11 12.15
N GLY A 606 -19.77 30.13 10.86
CA GLY A 606 -19.32 29.13 9.89
C GLY A 606 -18.59 29.71 8.69
N TRP A 607 -17.69 28.93 8.11
CA TRP A 607 -17.11 29.22 6.80
C TRP A 607 -18.08 28.81 5.71
N LYS A 608 -18.47 29.76 4.86
CA LYS A 608 -19.40 29.52 3.75
C LYS A 608 -18.82 30.05 2.47
N ARG A 609 -19.27 29.47 1.36
CA ARG A 609 -18.91 29.96 0.04
C ARG A 609 -19.34 31.43 -0.09
N ALA A 610 -18.41 32.29 -0.48
CA ALA A 610 -18.69 33.71 -0.71
C ALA A 610 -19.66 33.91 -1.88
N HIS A 611 -19.64 32.98 -2.85
CA HIS A 611 -20.43 33.03 -4.07
C HIS A 611 -21.04 31.68 -4.44
N ASP A 612 -22.33 31.68 -4.76
CA ASP A 612 -23.01 30.50 -5.32
C ASP A 612 -22.49 30.13 -6.73
N ILE A 613 -21.83 31.07 -7.42
CA ILE A 613 -21.30 30.90 -8.78
C ILE A 613 -19.79 30.76 -8.72
N ASP A 614 -19.29 29.77 -9.45
CA ASP A 614 -17.86 29.48 -9.61
C ASP A 614 -17.26 30.38 -10.68
N PHE A 615 -16.07 30.93 -10.42
CA PHE A 615 -15.34 31.68 -11.43
C PHE A 615 -14.46 30.74 -12.23
N VAL A 616 -14.90 30.41 -13.45
CA VAL A 616 -14.21 29.47 -14.34
C VAL A 616 -13.73 30.18 -15.60
N TYR A 617 -12.41 30.29 -15.75
CA TYR A 617 -11.75 31.00 -16.85
C TYR A 617 -10.57 30.21 -17.39
N GLU A 618 -10.05 30.54 -18.57
CA GLU A 618 -8.83 29.89 -19.07
C GLU A 618 -7.58 30.38 -18.33
N ASP A 619 -7.60 31.64 -17.91
CA ASP A 619 -6.61 32.25 -17.04
C ASP A 619 -7.32 33.25 -16.12
N LEU A 620 -6.78 33.52 -14.94
CA LEU A 620 -7.36 34.49 -14.01
C LEU A 620 -6.31 35.12 -13.10
N GLN A 621 -6.62 36.33 -12.62
CA GLN A 621 -5.78 37.09 -11.70
C GLN A 621 -6.66 37.72 -10.62
N LEU A 622 -6.28 37.55 -9.35
CA LEU A 622 -6.89 38.22 -8.21
C LEU A 622 -5.87 39.17 -7.58
N SER A 623 -6.15 40.47 -7.58
CA SER A 623 -5.20 41.48 -7.11
C SER A 623 -5.84 42.67 -6.41
N ALA A 624 -5.13 43.24 -5.44
CA ALA A 624 -5.42 44.58 -4.94
C ALA A 624 -4.69 45.61 -5.80
N ILE A 625 -5.42 46.58 -6.34
CA ILE A 625 -4.90 47.66 -7.19
C ILE A 625 -5.42 48.98 -6.61
N ASN A 626 -4.51 49.83 -6.16
CA ASN A 626 -4.84 51.14 -5.57
C ASN A 626 -5.87 51.07 -4.42
N GLY A 627 -5.80 50.01 -3.59
CA GLY A 627 -6.71 49.80 -2.45
C GLY A 627 -8.06 49.16 -2.81
N GLU A 628 -8.30 48.81 -4.08
CA GLU A 628 -9.49 48.08 -4.52
C GLU A 628 -9.12 46.65 -4.94
N VAL A 629 -9.96 45.67 -4.58
CA VAL A 629 -9.73 44.27 -4.99
C VAL A 629 -10.47 43.94 -6.27
N TRP A 630 -9.72 43.39 -7.22
CA TRP A 630 -10.16 43.06 -8.56
C TRP A 630 -9.89 41.60 -8.90
N LEU A 631 -10.88 40.96 -9.52
CA LEU A 631 -10.74 39.65 -10.17
C LEU A 631 -10.85 39.86 -11.69
N TYR A 632 -9.85 39.40 -12.42
CA TYR A 632 -9.83 39.42 -13.87
C TYR A 632 -9.84 37.99 -14.39
N GLY A 633 -10.85 37.62 -15.17
CA GLY A 633 -10.96 36.31 -15.82
C GLY A 633 -10.79 36.42 -17.33
N PHE A 634 -9.96 35.57 -17.92
CA PHE A 634 -9.66 35.55 -19.35
C PHE A 634 -10.33 34.35 -20.05
N VAL A 635 -10.87 34.60 -21.24
CA VAL A 635 -11.45 33.58 -22.13
C VAL A 635 -10.93 33.84 -23.54
N ARG A 636 -10.33 32.84 -24.21
CA ARG A 636 -10.05 32.92 -25.65
C ARG A 636 -11.35 32.98 -26.45
N GLU A 637 -11.37 33.85 -27.44
CA GLU A 637 -12.50 34.02 -28.34
C GLU A 637 -12.01 33.92 -29.81
N GLY A 638 -12.82 33.32 -30.68
CA GLY A 638 -12.57 33.27 -32.13
C GLY A 638 -11.99 31.94 -32.66
N GLN A 639 -12.10 31.74 -33.98
CA GLN A 639 -11.76 30.48 -34.66
C GLN A 639 -10.25 30.13 -34.64
N ASN A 640 -9.38 31.09 -34.36
CA ASN A 640 -7.92 30.92 -34.40
C ASN A 640 -7.23 30.97 -33.02
N ASN A 641 -7.97 31.11 -31.91
CA ASN A 641 -7.43 31.16 -30.54
C ASN A 641 -6.32 32.23 -30.28
N GLN A 642 -6.24 33.27 -31.12
CA GLN A 642 -5.20 34.30 -31.03
C GLN A 642 -5.60 35.52 -30.18
N ASP A 643 -6.89 35.85 -30.13
CA ASP A 643 -7.43 36.94 -29.31
C ASP A 643 -8.34 36.38 -28.21
N GLY A 644 -8.63 37.18 -27.19
CA GLY A 644 -9.57 36.81 -26.15
C GLY A 644 -10.23 38.01 -25.49
N ALA A 645 -10.99 37.74 -24.44
CA ALA A 645 -11.66 38.76 -23.65
C ALA A 645 -11.34 38.61 -22.17
N VAL A 646 -11.10 39.75 -21.51
CA VAL A 646 -10.96 39.85 -20.07
C VAL A 646 -12.25 40.39 -19.46
N TYR A 647 -12.79 39.63 -18.52
CA TYR A 647 -13.93 39.98 -17.68
C TYR A 647 -13.39 40.52 -16.36
N SER A 648 -13.74 41.77 -16.04
CA SER A 648 -13.27 42.46 -14.84
C SER A 648 -14.38 42.51 -13.79
N PHE A 649 -14.07 42.10 -12.57
CA PHE A 649 -14.97 42.12 -11.43
C PHE A 649 -14.31 42.87 -10.28
N GLN A 650 -15.09 43.69 -9.58
CA GLN A 650 -14.61 44.43 -8.42
C GLN A 650 -15.28 43.91 -7.16
N TRP A 651 -14.49 43.71 -6.10
CA TRP A 651 -14.99 43.34 -4.79
C TRP A 651 -15.70 44.53 -4.14
N ARG A 652 -17.01 44.40 -3.91
CA ARG A 652 -17.84 45.38 -3.19
C ARG A 652 -18.94 44.66 -2.41
N ASN A 653 -19.16 45.07 -1.16
CA ASN A 653 -20.19 44.51 -0.26
C ASN A 653 -20.06 42.99 -0.06
N GLY A 654 -18.83 42.49 0.12
CA GLY A 654 -18.57 41.06 0.36
C GLY A 654 -18.74 40.17 -0.87
N ARG A 655 -18.75 40.75 -2.09
CA ARG A 655 -18.82 39.98 -3.33
C ARG A 655 -18.18 40.64 -4.54
N PHE A 656 -17.84 39.82 -5.54
CA PHE A 656 -17.43 40.29 -6.85
C PHE A 656 -18.62 40.76 -7.68
N ASN A 657 -18.55 42.01 -8.15
CA ASN A 657 -19.56 42.60 -9.03
C ASN A 657 -18.91 42.86 -10.39
N TYR A 658 -19.52 42.34 -11.46
CA TYR A 658 -19.07 42.54 -12.82
C TYR A 658 -18.99 44.04 -13.16
N GLN A 659 -17.87 44.46 -13.77
CA GLN A 659 -17.64 45.85 -14.17
C GLN A 659 -17.57 46.00 -15.69
N SER A 660 -16.78 45.16 -16.37
CA SER A 660 -16.58 45.30 -17.82
C SER A 660 -16.05 44.03 -18.49
N LYS A 661 -16.19 44.00 -19.82
CA LYS A 661 -15.55 43.03 -20.73
C LYS A 661 -14.67 43.83 -21.71
N LYS A 662 -13.41 43.45 -21.85
CA LYS A 662 -12.46 44.08 -22.77
C LYS A 662 -11.80 43.03 -23.67
N ASN A 663 -11.83 43.25 -24.97
CA ASN A 663 -11.11 42.39 -25.92
C ASN A 663 -9.62 42.74 -25.89
N VAL A 664 -8.78 41.71 -25.84
CA VAL A 664 -7.33 41.84 -25.69
C VAL A 664 -6.63 40.77 -26.52
N PRO A 665 -5.40 41.03 -27.00
CA PRO A 665 -4.64 40.04 -27.74
C PRO A 665 -4.26 38.83 -26.87
N ASN A 666 -3.90 39.04 -25.61
CA ASN A 666 -3.70 37.96 -24.64
C ASN A 666 -3.78 38.50 -23.20
N PHE A 667 -3.82 37.60 -22.22
CA PHE A 667 -3.98 37.97 -20.82
C PHE A 667 -2.76 38.70 -20.24
N ALA A 668 -1.54 38.26 -20.56
CA ALA A 668 -0.31 38.90 -20.08
C ALA A 668 -0.22 40.38 -20.51
N ALA A 669 -0.51 40.68 -21.77
CA ALA A 669 -0.55 42.05 -22.29
C ALA A 669 -1.62 42.91 -21.60
N PHE A 670 -2.74 42.32 -21.18
CA PHE A 670 -3.72 43.03 -20.35
C PHE A 670 -3.16 43.34 -18.96
N LEU A 671 -2.55 42.35 -18.30
CA LEU A 671 -1.98 42.53 -16.95
C LEU A 671 -0.88 43.59 -16.92
N GLU A 672 -0.12 43.78 -18.01
CA GLU A 672 0.85 44.88 -18.15
C GLU A 672 0.22 46.28 -18.18
N THR A 673 -1.06 46.40 -18.56
CA THR A 673 -1.77 47.69 -18.55
C THR A 673 -2.27 48.09 -17.17
N LEU A 674 -2.27 47.17 -16.21
CA LEU A 674 -2.65 47.43 -14.82
C LEU A 674 -1.51 48.12 -14.07
N SER A 675 -1.82 48.79 -12.95
CA SER A 675 -0.81 49.43 -12.09
C SER A 675 0.30 48.45 -11.72
N SER A 676 1.55 48.93 -11.72
CA SER A 676 2.70 48.19 -11.18
C SER A 676 2.66 48.09 -9.66
N HIS A 677 1.94 48.99 -8.99
CA HIS A 677 1.69 48.95 -7.55
C HIS A 677 0.44 48.12 -7.31
N ARG A 678 0.61 46.80 -7.32
CA ARG A 678 -0.45 45.82 -7.08
C ARG A 678 0.04 44.69 -6.19
N THR A 679 -0.88 44.14 -5.42
CA THR A 679 -0.65 42.92 -4.62
C THR A 679 -1.35 41.77 -5.32
N ASP A 680 -0.63 40.69 -5.63
CA ASP A 680 -1.18 39.48 -6.22
C ASP A 680 -1.52 38.46 -5.14
N TYR A 681 -2.81 38.21 -4.94
CA TYR A 681 -3.31 37.27 -3.95
C TYR A 681 -3.21 35.79 -4.37
N LEU A 682 -2.84 35.50 -5.62
CA LEU A 682 -2.54 34.14 -6.11
C LEU A 682 -1.03 33.90 -6.25
N SER A 683 -0.22 34.72 -5.58
CA SER A 683 1.23 34.53 -5.48
C SER A 683 1.59 33.55 -4.36
N ALA A 684 2.83 33.08 -4.36
CA ALA A 684 3.35 32.12 -3.39
C ALA A 684 3.32 32.63 -1.93
N GLU A 685 3.27 33.96 -1.72
CA GLU A 685 3.17 34.59 -0.39
C GLU A 685 1.85 34.21 0.32
N TYR A 686 0.76 34.11 -0.44
CA TYR A 686 -0.58 33.83 0.09
C TYR A 686 -0.95 32.34 0.04
N MET A 687 -0.10 31.50 -0.58
CA MET A 687 -0.35 30.08 -0.74
C MET A 687 -0.10 29.32 0.56
N VAL A 688 -1.09 28.54 0.97
CA VAL A 688 -1.04 27.67 2.16
C VAL A 688 -0.79 26.23 1.77
N PHE A 689 -1.46 25.75 0.71
CA PHE A 689 -1.29 24.42 0.18
C PHE A 689 -1.10 24.45 -1.35
N PRO A 690 -0.07 23.78 -1.91
CA PRO A 690 1.06 23.19 -1.17
C PRO A 690 1.91 24.30 -0.51
N PRO A 691 2.70 24.01 0.53
CA PRO A 691 3.57 25.03 1.15
C PRO A 691 4.61 25.54 0.13
N SER A 692 4.92 26.84 0.18
CA SER A 692 5.89 27.44 -0.75
C SER A 692 7.32 26.94 -0.46
N PRO A 693 8.14 26.65 -1.51
CA PRO A 693 9.55 26.29 -1.35
C PRO A 693 10.37 27.30 -0.53
N GLU A 694 10.05 28.60 -0.62
CA GLU A 694 10.73 29.67 0.11
C GLU A 694 10.30 29.72 1.60
N GLN A 695 9.08 29.29 1.91
CA GLN A 695 8.66 29.06 3.30
C GLN A 695 9.29 27.79 3.90
N SER A 696 9.73 26.85 3.06
CA SER A 696 10.50 25.66 3.46
C SER A 696 12.04 25.82 3.36
N GLY A 697 12.51 26.93 2.79
CA GLY A 697 13.89 27.07 2.28
C GLY A 697 14.72 28.23 2.85
N GLU A 698 14.11 29.24 3.47
CA GLU A 698 14.79 30.15 4.39
C GLU A 698 14.04 30.20 5.72
N ARG A 699 14.22 29.15 6.50
CA ARG A 699 14.14 29.16 7.97
C ARG A 699 15.17 28.20 8.54
#